data_AF-A0A7Y2BJI3-F1
#
_entry.id   AF-A0A7Y2BJI3-F1
#
_cell.length_a   1.000
_cell.length_b   1.000
_cell.length_c   1.000
_cell.angle_alpha   90.00
_cell.angle_beta   90.00
_cell.angle_gamma   90.00
#
_symmetry.space_group_name_H-M   'P 1'
#
loop_
_entity.id
_entity.type
_entity.pdbx_description
1 polymer ?
#
loop_
_entity_poly.entity_id
_entity_poly.type
_entity_poly.pdbx_seq_one_letter_code
_entity_poly.pdbx_strand_id
1 'polypeptide(L)'
;MTRWLFMALIWIAGCSYAPEQLRSTGQDLSPSLMNAGVLDITRIAKTDDCANCHSDVASHWANSAHAYASFDNPWYRASIDQFRKERGADESRFCAGCHDPLLLMSGDIDKDVSPENELAYAGITCLVCHSVESARPDGNASFSLTNQAVLLPDPANPDEIETHRAQLTMKPLRTAALCGSCHRSFSGPSIGNENHIRGIDDLGDWSSSAFAGAVQDHLTSVDESSCQGCHMPPVPASDAEMAAAFDGMVSSHRWTASHTAMAIQLPDPGHAEQAAGQLGGAVLVDIGAVRAGSRRYLLPAESRLRGADQLVFDVLLENRGTGHRFPGGARDMQDVWLEVEVRDGSGKVLGLSRPNGDTEDDVFILRATLLDADASPEILHRVHRFSAPAFDRTLPAHDAQAVRYSMKLPPQLKLPLRVEARLLHRKHSLEFQALACEASRTGRGMDFAHGAQQRGKVALDPCLAQPVTQVGSATVWMGRGAGAHKPTGGAARSVVERLLTQALALLHANQEHVHVAKPSIERALRLARESKSSVLSARALVLRARLSSAQGRPNEAAAFARRAEAFIGPNPVLDRVRGDAYARAWRWPAAADAYQRVADAAPLDPRAWRDLARAYGSLSRDLNALSAADAGLRLAPRDESLLRSRALALESMGRPEAT
;
A
#
# COMPACT_ATOMS: atom_id res chain seq x y z
N MET A 1 -54.84 29.58 70.63
CA MET A 1 -53.46 29.47 70.13
C MET A 1 -53.40 28.20 69.29
N THR A 2 -53.35 28.36 67.98
CA THR A 2 -53.51 27.27 67.01
C THR A 2 -52.35 27.39 66.02
N ARG A 3 -51.55 26.33 65.86
CA ARG A 3 -50.74 25.93 64.67
C ARG A 3 -49.50 25.15 65.07
N TRP A 4 -49.04 24.08 64.42
CA TRP A 4 -49.49 23.09 63.41
C TRP A 4 -48.30 22.10 63.30
N LEU A 5 -48.54 20.79 63.12
CA LEU A 5 -47.46 19.82 62.84
C LEU A 5 -46.88 20.09 61.43
N PHE A 6 -45.54 20.14 61.33
CA PHE A 6 -44.83 20.05 60.05
C PHE A 6 -44.28 18.63 59.88
N MET A 7 -44.86 17.89 58.93
CA MET A 7 -44.27 16.68 58.35
C MET A 7 -43.17 17.08 57.36
N ALA A 8 -41.98 16.55 57.53
CA ALA A 8 -40.91 16.63 56.53
C ALA A 8 -41.14 15.56 55.45
N LEU A 9 -41.46 16.01 54.23
CA LEU A 9 -41.46 15.20 53.01
C LEU A 9 -40.10 15.37 52.34
N ILE A 10 -39.24 14.36 52.45
CA ILE A 10 -38.00 14.26 51.67
C ILE A 10 -38.39 13.73 50.29
N TRP A 11 -38.38 14.61 49.28
CA TRP A 11 -38.50 14.23 47.87
C TRP A 11 -37.11 13.80 47.38
N ILE A 12 -36.88 12.48 47.31
CA ILE A 12 -35.77 11.91 46.54
C ILE A 12 -36.25 11.84 45.09
N ALA A 13 -36.02 12.91 44.33
CA ALA A 13 -36.17 12.86 42.88
C ALA A 13 -34.95 12.12 42.31
N GLY A 14 -35.07 10.80 42.17
CA GLY A 14 -34.18 9.99 41.36
C GLY A 14 -34.40 10.32 39.89
N CYS A 15 -33.59 11.22 39.33
CA CYS A 15 -33.48 11.38 37.89
C CYS A 15 -32.59 10.25 37.33
N SER A 16 -33.20 9.09 37.09
CA SER A 16 -32.60 8.08 36.22
C SER A 16 -32.82 8.51 34.76
N TYR A 17 -32.02 9.46 34.28
CA TYR A 17 -31.90 9.68 32.84
C TYR A 17 -31.03 8.56 32.27
N ALA A 18 -31.66 7.51 31.77
CA ALA A 18 -30.98 6.65 30.80
C ALA A 18 -30.75 7.51 29.55
N PRO A 19 -29.50 7.68 29.07
CA PRO A 19 -29.26 8.45 27.86
C PRO A 19 -30.01 7.81 26.69
N GLU A 20 -30.69 8.64 25.92
CA GLU A 20 -31.41 8.19 24.73
C GLU A 20 -30.42 7.60 23.73
N GLN A 21 -30.74 6.42 23.19
CA GLN A 21 -29.86 5.74 22.24
C GLN A 21 -29.74 6.56 20.96
N LEU A 22 -28.51 6.94 20.60
CA LEU A 22 -28.23 7.56 19.31
C LEU A 22 -28.45 6.53 18.19
N ARG A 23 -29.29 6.88 17.22
CA ARG A 23 -29.59 6.04 16.05
C ARG A 23 -29.07 6.69 14.77
N SER A 24 -28.70 5.86 13.80
CA SER A 24 -28.35 6.36 12.48
C SER A 24 -29.55 6.94 11.77
N THR A 25 -29.28 7.87 10.85
CA THR A 25 -30.33 8.56 10.09
C THR A 25 -31.04 7.64 9.09
N GLY A 26 -30.41 6.52 8.71
CA GLY A 26 -30.87 5.64 7.63
C GLY A 26 -30.94 6.33 6.26
N GLN A 27 -30.30 7.50 6.13
CA GLN A 27 -30.28 8.30 4.91
C GLN A 27 -29.22 7.79 3.93
N ASP A 28 -29.30 8.28 2.70
CA ASP A 28 -28.25 8.08 1.70
C ASP A 28 -26.92 8.67 2.21
N LEU A 29 -25.87 7.85 2.20
CA LEU A 29 -24.53 8.17 2.68
C LEU A 29 -23.58 8.59 1.55
N SER A 30 -24.09 8.68 0.31
CA SER A 30 -23.38 9.18 -0.86
C SER A 30 -22.68 10.53 -0.56
N PRO A 31 -21.46 10.76 -1.10
CA PRO A 31 -20.68 9.92 -2.03
C PRO A 31 -19.95 8.70 -1.43
N SER A 32 -20.08 8.40 -0.14
CA SER A 32 -19.65 7.11 0.40
C SER A 32 -20.52 5.98 -0.17
N LEU A 33 -19.92 4.82 -0.45
CA LEU A 33 -20.63 3.60 -0.86
C LEU A 33 -21.02 2.71 0.33
N MET A 34 -20.86 3.23 1.55
CA MET A 34 -21.29 2.56 2.78
C MET A 34 -22.80 2.47 2.80
N ASN A 35 -23.31 1.28 3.13
CA ASN A 35 -24.74 1.06 3.30
C ASN A 35 -25.03 0.68 4.75
N ALA A 36 -25.65 1.58 5.49
CA ALA A 36 -26.11 1.33 6.84
C ALA A 36 -27.60 1.63 6.92
N GLY A 37 -28.39 0.64 7.36
CA GLY A 37 -29.77 0.89 7.75
C GLY A 37 -29.87 1.73 9.03
N VAL A 38 -31.03 1.73 9.67
CA VAL A 38 -31.17 2.33 11.01
C VAL A 38 -30.46 1.44 12.04
N LEU A 39 -29.35 1.93 12.61
CA LEU A 39 -28.47 1.24 13.56
C LEU A 39 -28.49 1.95 14.92
N ASP A 40 -28.27 1.21 16.00
CA ASP A 40 -27.89 1.80 17.30
C ASP A 40 -26.41 2.19 17.26
N ILE A 41 -26.14 3.49 17.05
CA ILE A 41 -24.78 4.02 16.95
C ILE A 41 -24.08 3.96 18.30
N THR A 42 -24.81 4.14 19.40
CA THR A 42 -24.26 4.04 20.76
C THR A 42 -23.62 2.67 20.97
N ARG A 43 -24.28 1.61 20.48
CA ARG A 43 -23.73 0.25 20.49
C ARG A 43 -22.48 0.13 19.62
N ILE A 44 -22.52 0.58 18.37
CA ILE A 44 -21.37 0.43 17.45
C ILE A 44 -20.16 1.23 17.93
N ALA A 45 -20.37 2.39 18.57
CA ALA A 45 -19.33 3.24 19.11
C ALA A 45 -18.65 2.67 20.37
N LYS A 46 -19.33 1.79 21.11
CA LYS A 46 -18.85 1.30 22.41
C LYS A 46 -17.79 0.22 22.24
N THR A 47 -16.66 0.37 22.94
CA THR A 47 -15.51 -0.54 22.89
C THR A 47 -15.22 -1.24 24.22
N ASP A 48 -15.64 -0.65 25.35
CA ASP A 48 -15.39 -1.20 26.69
C ASP A 48 -15.97 -2.61 26.89
N ASP A 49 -17.12 -2.89 26.27
CA ASP A 49 -17.75 -4.22 26.33
C ASP A 49 -16.84 -5.30 25.73
N CYS A 50 -16.07 -4.95 24.69
CA CYS A 50 -15.08 -5.84 24.10
C CYS A 50 -13.83 -5.93 24.98
N ALA A 51 -13.35 -4.79 25.50
CA ALA A 51 -12.11 -4.71 26.29
C ALA A 51 -12.15 -5.54 27.58
N ASN A 52 -13.34 -5.78 28.15
CA ASN A 52 -13.51 -6.64 29.31
C ASN A 52 -13.03 -8.09 29.10
N CYS A 53 -13.11 -8.59 27.86
CA CYS A 53 -12.68 -9.94 27.49
C CYS A 53 -11.42 -9.93 26.61
N HIS A 54 -11.25 -8.87 25.83
CA HIS A 54 -10.22 -8.71 24.80
C HIS A 54 -9.29 -7.54 25.11
N SER A 55 -8.72 -7.56 26.31
CA SER A 55 -7.95 -6.43 26.86
C SER A 55 -6.73 -6.07 26.01
N ASP A 56 -5.98 -7.07 25.54
CA ASP A 56 -4.81 -6.85 24.69
C ASP A 56 -5.21 -6.35 23.30
N VAL A 57 -6.22 -6.98 22.69
CA VAL A 57 -6.71 -6.57 21.36
C VAL A 57 -7.27 -5.14 21.40
N ALA A 58 -8.03 -4.79 22.44
CA ALA A 58 -8.55 -3.43 22.63
C ALA A 58 -7.40 -2.43 22.83
N SER A 59 -6.35 -2.80 23.57
CA SER A 59 -5.15 -1.97 23.74
C SER A 59 -4.40 -1.78 22.42
N HIS A 60 -4.24 -2.83 21.62
CA HIS A 60 -3.64 -2.76 20.27
C HIS A 60 -4.42 -1.78 19.39
N TRP A 61 -5.75 -1.91 19.35
CA TRP A 61 -6.63 -1.03 18.58
C TRP A 61 -6.55 0.43 19.06
N ALA A 62 -6.67 0.67 20.37
CA ALA A 62 -6.66 2.00 20.95
C ALA A 62 -5.38 2.79 20.64
N ASN A 63 -4.28 2.07 20.34
CA ASN A 63 -3.00 2.62 19.92
C ASN A 63 -2.76 2.49 18.41
N SER A 64 -3.80 2.43 17.57
CA SER A 64 -3.68 2.26 16.11
C SER A 64 -4.18 3.46 15.31
N ALA A 65 -3.79 3.55 14.04
CA ALA A 65 -4.34 4.55 13.13
C ALA A 65 -5.85 4.41 12.89
N HIS A 66 -6.44 3.23 13.13
CA HIS A 66 -7.88 3.02 13.07
C HIS A 66 -8.62 3.68 14.24
N ALA A 67 -8.06 3.63 15.46
CA ALA A 67 -8.63 4.36 16.60
C ALA A 67 -8.50 5.88 16.42
N TYR A 68 -7.43 6.35 15.78
CA TYR A 68 -7.21 7.76 15.43
C TYR A 68 -7.52 8.03 13.94
N ALA A 69 -8.65 7.50 13.45
CA ALA A 69 -9.05 7.72 12.06
C ALA A 69 -9.82 9.03 11.86
N SER A 70 -10.36 9.63 12.93
CA SER A 70 -11.31 10.74 12.90
C SER A 70 -10.63 12.09 13.20
N PHE A 71 -11.39 13.11 13.62
CA PHE A 71 -10.94 14.49 13.82
C PHE A 71 -9.88 14.64 14.94
N ASP A 72 -9.72 13.64 15.79
CA ASP A 72 -8.66 13.54 16.77
C ASP A 72 -7.27 13.29 16.15
N ASN A 73 -7.22 12.87 14.89
CA ASN A 73 -6.01 12.83 14.09
C ASN A 73 -5.74 14.19 13.42
N PRO A 74 -4.69 14.92 13.84
CA PRO A 74 -4.46 16.29 13.38
C PRO A 74 -4.06 16.37 11.90
N TRP A 75 -3.46 15.32 11.34
CA TRP A 75 -3.13 15.26 9.91
C TRP A 75 -4.37 15.08 9.05
N TYR A 76 -5.26 14.17 9.46
CA TYR A 76 -6.55 14.00 8.81
C TYR A 76 -7.40 15.26 8.93
N ARG A 77 -7.56 15.79 10.16
CA ARG A 77 -8.33 17.00 10.45
C ARG A 77 -7.91 18.18 9.58
N ALA A 78 -6.61 18.42 9.41
CA ALA A 78 -6.11 19.49 8.55
C ALA A 78 -6.60 19.35 7.11
N SER A 79 -6.61 18.13 6.56
CA SER A 79 -7.11 17.84 5.22
C SER A 79 -8.63 17.98 5.11
N ILE A 80 -9.40 17.34 6.01
CA ILE A 80 -10.87 17.40 5.94
C ILE A 80 -11.42 18.80 6.25
N ASP A 81 -10.84 19.55 7.20
CA ASP A 81 -11.27 20.92 7.48
C ASP A 81 -11.00 21.83 6.28
N GLN A 82 -9.89 21.64 5.57
CA GLN A 82 -9.63 22.35 4.31
C GLN A 82 -10.60 21.94 3.22
N PHE A 83 -10.82 20.64 3.02
CA PHE A 83 -11.77 20.12 2.05
C PHE A 83 -13.17 20.73 2.28
N ARG A 84 -13.65 20.71 3.53
CA ARG A 84 -14.99 21.21 3.89
C ARG A 84 -15.14 22.72 3.69
N LYS A 85 -14.06 23.50 3.87
CA LYS A 85 -14.06 24.93 3.54
C LYS A 85 -14.25 25.18 2.04
N GLU A 86 -13.75 24.29 1.19
CA GLU A 86 -13.76 24.45 -0.27
C GLU A 86 -14.95 23.74 -0.96
N ARG A 87 -15.44 22.64 -0.38
CA ARG A 87 -16.41 21.72 -0.98
C ARG A 87 -17.69 21.54 -0.16
N GLY A 88 -17.72 21.97 1.10
CA GLY A 88 -18.86 21.81 2.00
C GLY A 88 -18.90 20.47 2.74
N ALA A 89 -19.90 20.33 3.61
CA ALA A 89 -20.05 19.17 4.49
C ALA A 89 -20.54 17.92 3.74
N ASP A 90 -21.50 18.08 2.83
CA ASP A 90 -22.13 16.96 2.10
C ASP A 90 -21.11 16.14 1.30
N GLU A 91 -20.20 16.79 0.58
CA GLU A 91 -19.17 16.08 -0.20
C GLU A 91 -18.12 15.39 0.70
N SER A 92 -17.95 15.86 1.94
CA SER A 92 -16.99 15.25 2.90
C SER A 92 -17.42 13.88 3.41
N ARG A 93 -18.67 13.46 3.15
CA ARG A 93 -19.14 12.10 3.39
C ARG A 93 -18.27 11.05 2.68
N PHE A 94 -17.64 11.41 1.56
CA PHE A 94 -16.63 10.57 0.88
C PHE A 94 -15.50 10.16 1.83
N CYS A 95 -14.95 11.12 2.57
CA CYS A 95 -13.90 10.89 3.56
C CYS A 95 -14.44 10.09 4.75
N ALA A 96 -15.63 10.49 5.23
CA ALA A 96 -16.25 9.92 6.41
C ALA A 96 -16.63 8.44 6.26
N GLY A 97 -16.83 7.94 5.04
CA GLY A 97 -17.04 6.49 4.81
C GLY A 97 -15.91 5.62 5.37
N CYS A 98 -14.66 6.09 5.26
CA CYS A 98 -13.48 5.35 5.68
C CYS A 98 -12.87 5.86 6.99
N HIS A 99 -13.05 7.15 7.31
CA HIS A 99 -12.42 7.80 8.46
C HIS A 99 -13.38 8.01 9.64
N ASP A 100 -14.64 8.35 9.36
CA ASP A 100 -15.62 8.80 10.34
C ASP A 100 -16.97 8.07 10.19
N PRO A 101 -17.01 6.72 10.10
CA PRO A 101 -18.24 6.00 9.78
C PRO A 101 -19.36 6.26 10.80
N LEU A 102 -19.00 6.53 12.06
CA LEU A 102 -19.96 6.87 13.12
C LEU A 102 -20.56 8.26 12.93
N LEU A 103 -19.77 9.28 12.59
CA LEU A 103 -20.27 10.63 12.24
C LEU A 103 -21.10 10.61 10.96
N LEU A 104 -20.72 9.76 10.00
CA LEU A 104 -21.48 9.57 8.77
C LEU A 104 -22.85 8.95 9.04
N MET A 105 -22.90 7.87 9.82
CA MET A 105 -24.17 7.22 10.16
C MET A 105 -25.07 8.10 11.05
N SER A 106 -24.51 8.89 11.96
CA SER A 106 -25.30 9.80 12.81
C SER A 106 -25.83 11.02 12.07
N GLY A 107 -25.25 11.35 10.91
CA GLY A 107 -25.50 12.58 10.18
C GLY A 107 -24.81 13.80 10.80
N ASP A 108 -23.94 13.61 11.78
CA ASP A 108 -23.18 14.71 12.38
C ASP A 108 -22.10 15.25 11.44
N ILE A 109 -21.62 14.43 10.49
CA ILE A 109 -20.69 14.88 9.46
C ILE A 109 -21.30 15.98 8.57
N ASP A 110 -22.62 16.05 8.45
CA ASP A 110 -23.33 17.03 7.60
C ASP A 110 -23.37 18.43 8.22
N LYS A 111 -22.99 18.54 9.50
CA LYS A 111 -22.94 19.78 10.28
C LYS A 111 -21.49 20.12 10.60
N ASP A 112 -21.27 21.26 11.24
CA ASP A 112 -19.96 21.50 11.85
C ASP A 112 -19.70 20.45 12.94
N VAL A 113 -18.60 19.71 12.81
CA VAL A 113 -18.22 18.68 13.77
C VAL A 113 -17.54 19.38 14.94
N SER A 114 -18.19 19.43 16.09
CA SER A 114 -17.67 20.12 17.27
C SER A 114 -16.71 19.24 18.08
N PRO A 115 -15.72 19.82 18.77
CA PRO A 115 -14.81 19.11 19.67
C PRO A 115 -15.49 18.40 20.85
N GLU A 116 -16.74 18.76 21.17
CA GLU A 116 -17.55 18.11 22.20
C GLU A 116 -18.24 16.83 21.70
N ASN A 117 -18.29 16.60 20.39
CA ASN A 117 -18.90 15.40 19.83
C ASN A 117 -18.00 14.16 20.06
N GLU A 118 -18.45 13.25 20.92
CA GLU A 118 -17.78 11.98 21.24
C GLU A 118 -17.43 11.14 19.99
N LEU A 119 -18.29 11.15 18.96
CA LEU A 119 -18.09 10.35 17.75
C LEU A 119 -16.88 10.82 16.93
N ALA A 120 -16.45 12.07 17.10
CA ALA A 120 -15.28 12.64 16.45
C ALA A 120 -13.93 12.11 17.01
N TYR A 121 -14.00 11.27 18.04
CA TYR A 121 -12.85 10.61 18.67
C TYR A 121 -12.94 9.07 18.61
N ALA A 122 -14.03 8.52 18.08
CA ALA A 122 -14.29 7.08 18.12
C ALA A 122 -13.49 6.29 17.07
N GLY A 123 -13.22 6.89 15.92
CA GLY A 123 -12.51 6.25 14.80
C GLY A 123 -13.25 5.02 14.25
N ILE A 124 -12.49 4.01 13.83
CA ILE A 124 -13.00 2.72 13.34
C ILE A 124 -13.04 1.72 14.50
N THR A 125 -14.16 1.67 15.22
CA THR A 125 -14.32 0.82 16.40
C THR A 125 -14.41 -0.67 16.06
N CYS A 126 -14.35 -1.53 17.09
CA CYS A 126 -14.47 -2.98 16.97
C CYS A 126 -15.67 -3.39 16.11
N LEU A 127 -16.84 -2.80 16.38
CA LEU A 127 -18.09 -3.17 15.71
C LEU A 127 -18.25 -2.55 14.33
N VAL A 128 -17.45 -1.57 13.92
CA VAL A 128 -17.39 -1.16 12.51
C VAL A 128 -16.86 -2.31 11.66
N CYS A 129 -15.83 -3.04 12.11
CA CYS A 129 -15.28 -4.17 11.36
C CYS A 129 -16.03 -5.49 11.67
N HIS A 130 -16.32 -5.75 12.94
CA HIS A 130 -16.96 -6.98 13.40
C HIS A 130 -18.50 -6.96 13.34
N SER A 131 -19.11 -6.01 12.63
CA SER A 131 -20.54 -6.05 12.27
C SER A 131 -20.76 -5.91 10.75
N VAL A 132 -19.72 -6.15 9.93
CA VAL A 132 -19.88 -6.11 8.47
C VAL A 132 -20.67 -7.30 7.97
N GLU A 133 -21.80 -7.04 7.34
CA GLU A 133 -22.65 -8.07 6.71
C GLU A 133 -22.16 -8.40 5.29
N SER A 134 -21.77 -7.38 4.52
CA SER A 134 -21.24 -7.54 3.18
C SER A 134 -20.16 -6.49 2.86
N ALA A 135 -19.18 -6.86 2.03
CA ALA A 135 -18.16 -5.95 1.53
C ALA A 135 -17.90 -6.24 0.06
N ARG A 136 -17.66 -5.19 -0.72
CA ARG A 136 -17.39 -5.26 -2.16
C ARG A 136 -16.04 -4.61 -2.49
N PRO A 137 -15.35 -5.01 -3.57
CA PRO A 137 -14.01 -4.51 -3.91
C PRO A 137 -14.02 -3.14 -4.61
N ASP A 138 -15.15 -2.44 -4.65
CA ASP A 138 -15.37 -1.17 -5.36
C ASP A 138 -14.56 -0.01 -4.78
N GLY A 139 -14.24 -0.08 -3.48
CA GLY A 139 -13.64 1.02 -2.72
C GLY A 139 -14.66 2.06 -2.25
N ASN A 140 -14.18 3.20 -1.73
CA ASN A 140 -15.01 4.29 -1.21
C ASN A 140 -16.00 3.82 -0.13
N ALA A 141 -15.54 3.01 0.82
CA ALA A 141 -16.32 2.41 1.91
C ALA A 141 -17.46 1.48 1.46
N SER A 142 -17.26 0.71 0.39
CA SER A 142 -18.24 -0.25 -0.16
C SER A 142 -18.55 -1.46 0.73
N PHE A 143 -19.09 -1.24 1.93
CA PHE A 143 -19.51 -2.27 2.88
C PHE A 143 -20.88 -1.96 3.51
N SER A 144 -21.53 -2.98 4.09
CA SER A 144 -22.76 -2.85 4.88
C SER A 144 -22.61 -3.37 6.29
N LEU A 145 -23.33 -2.76 7.23
CA LEU A 145 -23.32 -3.15 8.64
C LEU A 145 -24.66 -3.76 9.06
N THR A 146 -24.60 -4.80 9.88
CA THR A 146 -25.79 -5.39 10.52
C THR A 146 -26.18 -4.63 11.78
N ASN A 147 -27.50 -4.51 12.03
CA ASN A 147 -28.01 -4.03 13.32
C ASN A 147 -28.19 -5.13 14.36
N GLN A 148 -27.78 -6.37 14.07
CA GLN A 148 -27.90 -7.45 15.02
C GLN A 148 -27.10 -7.13 16.30
N ALA A 149 -27.77 -7.21 17.45
CA ALA A 149 -27.12 -7.06 18.74
C ALA A 149 -26.05 -8.13 18.92
N VAL A 150 -24.92 -7.76 19.52
CA VAL A 150 -23.82 -8.69 19.80
C VAL A 150 -24.17 -9.46 21.07
N LEU A 151 -24.08 -10.79 21.00
CA LEU A 151 -24.11 -11.63 22.19
C LEU A 151 -22.79 -11.44 22.95
N LEU A 152 -22.81 -10.88 24.16
CA LEU A 152 -21.66 -10.88 25.06
C LEU A 152 -21.75 -12.16 25.91
N PRO A 153 -20.86 -13.14 25.69
CA PRO A 153 -21.00 -14.47 26.29
C PRO A 153 -20.62 -14.46 27.77
N ASP A 154 -21.28 -15.29 28.57
CA ASP A 154 -20.71 -15.76 29.84
C ASP A 154 -19.45 -16.59 29.53
N PRO A 155 -18.26 -16.22 30.05
CA PRO A 155 -17.03 -17.00 29.85
C PRO A 155 -17.12 -18.46 30.33
N ALA A 156 -18.07 -18.79 31.20
CA ALA A 156 -18.34 -20.16 31.64
C ALA A 156 -19.26 -20.95 30.68
N ASN A 157 -19.90 -20.30 29.70
CA ASN A 157 -20.84 -20.92 28.78
C ASN A 157 -20.21 -21.15 27.38
N PRO A 158 -19.80 -22.38 27.04
CA PRO A 158 -19.14 -22.66 25.77
C PRO A 158 -20.04 -22.44 24.54
N ASP A 159 -21.36 -22.62 24.67
CA ASP A 159 -22.31 -22.45 23.57
C ASP A 159 -22.47 -20.96 23.20
N GLU A 160 -22.46 -20.08 24.20
CA GLU A 160 -22.48 -18.64 23.99
C GLU A 160 -21.17 -18.15 23.37
N ILE A 161 -20.02 -18.68 23.81
CA ILE A 161 -18.71 -18.36 23.22
C ILE A 161 -18.66 -18.74 21.74
N GLU A 162 -19.13 -19.93 21.38
CA GLU A 162 -19.15 -20.36 19.98
C GLU A 162 -20.10 -19.49 19.14
N THR A 163 -21.27 -19.15 19.69
CA THR A 163 -22.22 -18.25 19.03
C THR A 163 -21.63 -16.86 18.81
N HIS A 164 -20.98 -16.30 19.83
CA HIS A 164 -20.27 -15.02 19.75
C HIS A 164 -19.15 -15.06 18.69
N ARG A 165 -18.34 -16.13 18.69
CA ARG A 165 -17.25 -16.35 17.72
C ARG A 165 -17.79 -16.41 16.30
N ALA A 166 -18.87 -17.16 16.07
CA ALA A 166 -19.50 -17.27 14.75
C ALA A 166 -20.06 -15.91 14.28
N GLN A 167 -20.66 -15.14 15.20
CA GLN A 167 -21.21 -13.82 14.90
C GLN A 167 -20.10 -12.81 14.53
N LEU A 168 -19.00 -12.76 15.27
CA LEU A 168 -17.95 -11.75 15.10
C LEU A 168 -16.80 -12.17 14.18
N THR A 169 -16.76 -13.41 13.69
CA THR A 169 -15.76 -13.88 12.72
C THR A 169 -16.36 -14.22 11.35
N MET A 170 -17.32 -13.40 10.93
CA MET A 170 -18.09 -13.54 9.69
C MET A 170 -17.21 -13.64 8.43
N LYS A 171 -17.79 -14.20 7.37
CA LYS A 171 -17.08 -14.42 6.09
C LYS A 171 -16.42 -13.16 5.53
N PRO A 172 -17.07 -11.97 5.46
CA PRO A 172 -16.42 -10.74 4.96
C PRO A 172 -15.09 -10.40 5.65
N LEU A 173 -15.00 -10.61 6.97
CA LEU A 173 -13.81 -10.35 7.79
C LEU A 173 -12.58 -11.15 7.34
N ARG A 174 -12.80 -12.30 6.67
CA ARG A 174 -11.76 -13.22 6.18
C ARG A 174 -11.40 -12.99 4.71
N THR A 175 -11.90 -11.91 4.10
CA THR A 175 -11.64 -11.57 2.70
C THR A 175 -10.90 -10.25 2.57
N ALA A 176 -10.15 -10.08 1.48
CA ALA A 176 -9.52 -8.80 1.16
C ALA A 176 -10.53 -7.69 0.84
N ALA A 177 -11.77 -8.03 0.48
CA ALA A 177 -12.82 -7.06 0.15
C ALA A 177 -13.18 -6.16 1.34
N LEU A 178 -13.10 -6.65 2.58
CA LEU A 178 -13.34 -5.82 3.76
C LEU A 178 -12.29 -4.69 3.83
N CYS A 179 -11.01 -5.04 3.83
CA CYS A 179 -9.93 -4.06 3.88
C CYS A 179 -9.98 -3.14 2.66
N GLY A 180 -10.19 -3.73 1.49
CA GLY A 180 -10.28 -3.03 0.21
C GLY A 180 -11.49 -2.10 0.08
N SER A 181 -12.53 -2.24 0.91
CA SER A 181 -13.63 -1.27 0.92
C SER A 181 -13.13 0.13 1.34
N CYS A 182 -12.15 0.22 2.25
CA CYS A 182 -11.54 1.48 2.69
C CYS A 182 -10.15 1.74 2.07
N HIS A 183 -9.34 0.70 1.86
CA HIS A 183 -7.99 0.77 1.26
C HIS A 183 -8.00 0.77 -0.28
N ARG A 184 -9.16 1.06 -0.85
CA ARG A 184 -9.34 1.40 -2.25
C ARG A 184 -10.24 2.62 -2.33
N SER A 185 -9.80 3.63 -3.07
CA SER A 185 -10.51 4.88 -3.20
C SER A 185 -10.33 5.48 -4.59
N PHE A 186 -11.43 5.95 -5.15
CA PHE A 186 -11.49 6.61 -6.44
C PHE A 186 -12.19 7.96 -6.26
N SER A 187 -11.47 9.03 -6.55
CA SER A 187 -12.05 10.36 -6.62
C SER A 187 -12.77 10.57 -7.95
N GLY A 188 -13.66 11.55 -8.00
CA GLY A 188 -14.52 11.81 -9.16
C GLY A 188 -15.39 13.05 -8.98
N PRO A 189 -16.37 13.26 -9.87
CA PRO A 189 -17.18 14.50 -9.89
C PRO A 189 -17.90 14.80 -8.58
N SER A 190 -18.25 13.76 -7.82
CA SER A 190 -18.94 13.89 -6.53
C SER A 190 -18.11 14.55 -5.42
N ILE A 191 -16.80 14.73 -5.64
CA ILE A 191 -15.91 15.45 -4.71
C ILE A 191 -15.06 16.51 -5.41
N GLY A 192 -15.49 16.97 -6.60
CA GLY A 192 -14.86 18.09 -7.30
C GLY A 192 -13.87 17.74 -8.42
N ASN A 193 -13.57 16.45 -8.66
CA ASN A 193 -12.68 16.05 -9.76
C ASN A 193 -13.45 15.87 -11.06
N GLU A 194 -12.98 16.44 -12.18
CA GLU A 194 -13.63 16.25 -13.49
C GLU A 194 -13.64 14.79 -13.95
N ASN A 195 -12.55 14.07 -13.65
CA ASN A 195 -12.33 12.69 -14.06
C ASN A 195 -12.32 11.74 -12.87
N HIS A 196 -12.59 10.46 -13.13
CA HIS A 196 -12.33 9.41 -12.16
C HIS A 196 -10.83 9.20 -12.01
N ILE A 197 -10.29 9.50 -10.83
CA ILE A 197 -8.86 9.34 -10.55
C ILE A 197 -8.72 8.29 -9.45
N ARG A 198 -7.80 7.35 -9.68
CA ARG A 198 -7.42 6.37 -8.66
C ARG A 198 -6.64 7.09 -7.57
N GLY A 199 -7.20 7.15 -6.37
CA GLY A 199 -6.51 7.65 -5.19
C GLY A 199 -5.63 6.55 -4.61
N ILE A 200 -6.16 5.84 -3.60
CA ILE A 200 -5.51 4.67 -3.01
C ILE A 200 -6.03 3.40 -3.71
N ASP A 201 -5.18 2.44 -4.03
CA ASP A 201 -5.64 1.11 -4.51
C ASP A 201 -4.66 0.00 -4.11
N ASP A 202 -4.50 -0.19 -2.79
CA ASP A 202 -3.63 -1.25 -2.26
C ASP A 202 -4.24 -2.64 -2.51
N LEU A 203 -5.58 -2.76 -2.57
CA LEU A 203 -6.29 -3.99 -2.93
C LEU A 203 -5.93 -4.43 -4.36
N GLY A 204 -6.04 -3.51 -5.32
CA GLY A 204 -5.72 -3.78 -6.73
C GLY A 204 -4.28 -4.23 -6.90
N ASP A 205 -3.33 -3.51 -6.29
CA ASP A 205 -1.93 -3.88 -6.34
C ASP A 205 -1.68 -5.26 -5.70
N TRP A 206 -2.22 -5.51 -4.49
CA TRP A 206 -2.10 -6.81 -3.81
C TRP A 206 -2.68 -7.96 -4.63
N SER A 207 -3.90 -7.80 -5.15
CA SER A 207 -4.57 -8.82 -5.97
C SER A 207 -3.80 -9.18 -7.24
N SER A 208 -2.88 -8.31 -7.66
CA SER A 208 -2.01 -8.50 -8.81
C SER A 208 -0.62 -9.05 -8.46
N SER A 209 -0.34 -9.30 -7.18
CA SER A 209 0.94 -9.80 -6.68
C SER A 209 0.93 -11.32 -6.46
N ALA A 210 2.11 -11.95 -6.39
CA ALA A 210 2.21 -13.38 -6.10
C ALA A 210 1.73 -13.72 -4.68
N PHE A 211 1.69 -12.73 -3.76
CA PHE A 211 1.10 -12.92 -2.43
C PHE A 211 -0.42 -13.20 -2.50
N ALA A 212 -1.11 -12.72 -3.53
CA ALA A 212 -2.52 -13.04 -3.79
C ALA A 212 -2.71 -14.21 -4.78
N GLY A 213 -1.65 -14.96 -5.08
CA GLY A 213 -1.68 -16.04 -6.08
C GLY A 213 -1.67 -15.56 -7.53
N ALA A 214 -1.42 -14.27 -7.79
CA ALA A 214 -1.40 -13.74 -9.15
C ALA A 214 -0.13 -14.14 -9.91
N VAL A 215 -0.29 -14.45 -11.19
CA VAL A 215 0.82 -14.87 -12.06
C VAL A 215 1.69 -13.68 -12.40
N GLN A 216 2.96 -13.72 -12.03
CA GLN A 216 3.92 -12.66 -12.36
C GLN A 216 4.50 -12.85 -13.76
N ASP A 217 5.12 -11.80 -14.30
CA ASP A 217 5.81 -11.86 -15.59
C ASP A 217 7.25 -12.40 -15.49
N HIS A 218 7.69 -12.72 -14.27
CA HIS A 218 8.95 -13.36 -13.97
C HIS A 218 8.78 -14.36 -12.82
N LEU A 219 9.73 -15.28 -12.65
CA LEU A 219 9.64 -16.29 -11.59
C LEU A 219 9.95 -15.67 -10.23
N THR A 220 8.93 -15.66 -9.37
CA THR A 220 8.98 -15.31 -7.96
C THR A 220 8.67 -16.54 -7.11
N SER A 221 9.08 -16.52 -5.86
CA SER A 221 8.74 -17.55 -4.87
C SER A 221 8.44 -16.85 -3.57
N VAL A 222 7.16 -16.79 -3.22
CA VAL A 222 6.64 -16.24 -1.96
C VAL A 222 5.51 -17.13 -1.49
N ASP A 223 5.30 -17.17 -0.19
CA ASP A 223 4.09 -17.76 0.37
C ASP A 223 2.93 -16.78 0.16
N GLU A 224 1.77 -17.30 -0.26
CA GLU A 224 0.56 -16.50 -0.37
C GLU A 224 0.15 -15.97 1.00
N SER A 225 -0.36 -14.74 1.04
CA SER A 225 -0.76 -14.07 2.27
C SER A 225 -1.92 -13.10 2.02
N SER A 226 -2.80 -12.97 3.01
CA SER A 226 -3.87 -11.97 3.01
C SER A 226 -3.40 -10.64 3.59
N CYS A 227 -4.23 -9.60 3.46
CA CYS A 227 -4.02 -8.32 4.13
C CYS A 227 -3.80 -8.52 5.65
N GLN A 228 -4.62 -9.37 6.28
CA GLN A 228 -4.54 -9.72 7.69
C GLN A 228 -3.26 -10.52 8.00
N GLY A 229 -2.84 -11.43 7.13
CA GLY A 229 -1.62 -12.21 7.33
C GLY A 229 -0.37 -11.34 7.48
N CYS A 230 -0.31 -10.20 6.78
CA CYS A 230 0.79 -9.23 6.88
C CYS A 230 0.56 -8.12 7.92
N HIS A 231 -0.66 -7.59 8.02
CA HIS A 231 -0.95 -6.41 8.87
C HIS A 231 -1.55 -6.74 10.24
N MET A 232 -1.94 -7.99 10.48
CA MET A 232 -2.44 -8.48 11.77
C MET A 232 -1.68 -9.74 12.21
N PRO A 233 -0.33 -9.70 12.25
CA PRO A 233 0.46 -10.87 12.58
C PRO A 233 0.12 -11.38 13.99
N PRO A 234 0.28 -12.68 14.25
CA PRO A 234 0.06 -13.24 15.58
C PRO A 234 1.08 -12.65 16.56
N VAL A 235 0.61 -12.19 17.72
CA VAL A 235 1.43 -11.67 18.82
C VAL A 235 1.07 -12.37 20.13
N PRO A 236 2.02 -12.52 21.06
CA PRO A 236 1.75 -13.08 22.38
C PRO A 236 0.69 -12.27 23.11
N ALA A 237 -0.21 -12.97 23.79
CA ALA A 237 -1.25 -12.39 24.60
C ALA A 237 -0.95 -12.55 26.10
N SER A 238 -1.48 -11.64 26.91
CA SER A 238 -1.47 -11.66 28.35
C SER A 238 -2.53 -12.62 28.90
N ASP A 239 -2.39 -12.99 30.17
CA ASP A 239 -3.36 -13.85 30.85
C ASP A 239 -4.77 -13.23 30.96
N ALA A 240 -4.89 -11.92 30.71
CA ALA A 240 -6.17 -11.20 30.71
C ALA A 240 -6.89 -11.24 29.35
N GLU A 241 -6.27 -11.78 28.30
CA GLU A 241 -6.85 -11.90 26.97
C GLU A 241 -7.52 -13.27 26.78
N MET A 242 -8.86 -13.28 26.83
CA MET A 242 -9.62 -14.52 26.75
C MET A 242 -9.63 -15.14 25.34
N ALA A 243 -9.31 -14.38 24.28
CA ALA A 243 -9.20 -14.93 22.92
C ALA A 243 -7.99 -15.87 22.73
N ALA A 244 -6.98 -15.79 23.60
CA ALA A 244 -5.71 -16.49 23.45
C ALA A 244 -5.67 -17.89 24.10
N ALA A 245 -6.80 -18.39 24.60
CA ALA A 245 -6.88 -19.57 25.47
C ALA A 245 -6.31 -20.88 24.87
N PHE A 246 -6.06 -20.95 23.55
CA PHE A 246 -5.59 -22.16 22.88
C PHE A 246 -4.07 -22.22 22.66
N ASP A 247 -3.46 -21.14 22.17
CA ASP A 247 -2.04 -21.10 21.78
C ASP A 247 -1.27 -19.92 22.39
N GLY A 248 -1.92 -19.10 23.22
CA GLY A 248 -1.32 -17.92 23.85
C GLY A 248 -1.11 -16.75 22.89
N MET A 249 -1.71 -16.78 21.69
CA MET A 249 -1.52 -15.77 20.65
C MET A 249 -2.84 -15.10 20.26
N VAL A 250 -2.76 -13.85 19.82
CA VAL A 250 -3.86 -13.13 19.16
C VAL A 250 -3.39 -12.42 17.90
N SER A 251 -4.30 -12.17 16.96
CA SER A 251 -4.01 -11.30 15.83
C SER A 251 -3.80 -9.86 16.31
N SER A 252 -2.66 -9.27 15.98
CA SER A 252 -2.37 -7.87 16.31
C SER A 252 -3.39 -6.93 15.66
N HIS A 253 -3.97 -6.04 16.47
CA HIS A 253 -4.87 -4.96 16.00
C HIS A 253 -4.15 -3.61 16.04
N ARG A 254 -2.82 -3.60 15.86
CA ARG A 254 -2.06 -2.36 15.71
C ARG A 254 -2.03 -1.86 14.26
N TRP A 255 -2.17 -2.78 13.30
CA TRP A 255 -1.98 -2.53 11.85
C TRP A 255 -0.72 -1.72 11.55
N THR A 256 0.38 -2.07 12.23
CA THR A 256 1.65 -1.35 12.14
C THR A 256 2.14 -1.35 10.70
N ALA A 257 2.50 -0.18 10.18
CA ALA A 257 3.04 0.00 8.84
C ALA A 257 3.80 1.33 8.77
N SER A 258 3.42 2.24 7.86
CA SER A 258 4.12 3.51 7.65
C SER A 258 3.73 4.65 8.60
N HIS A 259 2.79 4.46 9.54
CA HIS A 259 2.29 5.49 10.47
C HIS A 259 3.27 5.88 11.60
N THR A 260 4.57 5.93 11.30
CA THR A 260 5.65 6.12 12.27
C THR A 260 5.56 7.44 13.02
N ALA A 261 5.09 8.52 12.38
CA ALA A 261 4.89 9.83 13.02
C ALA A 261 3.84 9.80 14.16
N MET A 262 2.82 8.95 14.04
CA MET A 262 1.83 8.71 15.08
C MET A 262 2.36 7.69 16.10
N ALA A 263 2.94 6.58 15.64
CA ALA A 263 3.36 5.47 16.49
C ALA A 263 4.34 5.87 17.59
N ILE A 264 5.24 6.83 17.36
CA ILE A 264 6.20 7.30 18.38
C ILE A 264 5.56 8.14 19.50
N GLN A 265 4.32 8.60 19.32
CA GLN A 265 3.61 9.44 20.30
C GLN A 265 2.64 8.64 21.16
N LEU A 266 2.24 7.45 20.70
CA LEU A 266 1.27 6.60 21.39
C LEU A 266 1.93 5.79 22.51
N PRO A 267 1.23 5.50 23.63
CA PRO A 267 1.75 4.78 24.78
C PRO A 267 1.86 3.26 24.55
N ASP A 268 2.32 2.85 23.37
CA ASP A 268 2.57 1.47 22.99
C ASP A 268 3.94 1.37 22.29
N PRO A 269 5.02 1.12 23.03
CA PRO A 269 6.36 1.02 22.44
C PRO A 269 6.46 -0.13 21.43
N GLY A 270 5.62 -1.17 21.57
CA GLY A 270 5.54 -2.27 20.62
C GLY A 270 5.06 -1.82 19.25
N HIS A 271 4.20 -0.79 19.16
CA HIS A 271 3.78 -0.24 17.88
C HIS A 271 4.95 0.41 17.14
N ALA A 272 5.68 1.34 17.76
CA ALA A 272 6.78 2.04 17.11
C ALA A 272 7.87 1.08 16.61
N GLU A 273 8.22 0.07 17.43
CA GLU A 273 9.18 -0.97 17.05
C GLU A 273 8.67 -1.81 15.87
N GLN A 274 7.43 -2.31 15.92
CA GLN A 274 6.83 -3.10 14.84
C GLN A 274 6.71 -2.29 13.54
N ALA A 275 6.35 -1.01 13.60
CA ALA A 275 6.26 -0.12 12.44
C ALA A 275 7.65 0.09 11.79
N ALA A 276 8.68 0.35 12.58
CA ALA A 276 10.05 0.45 12.08
C ALA A 276 10.55 -0.90 11.51
N GLY A 277 10.22 -2.01 12.16
CA GLY A 277 10.55 -3.36 11.72
C GLY A 277 9.87 -3.76 10.41
N GLN A 278 8.58 -3.41 10.21
CA GLN A 278 7.87 -3.67 8.96
C GLN A 278 8.43 -2.86 7.78
N LEU A 279 8.84 -1.61 8.02
CA LEU A 279 9.50 -0.79 6.99
C LEU A 279 10.91 -1.31 6.69
N GLY A 280 11.63 -1.78 7.72
CA GLY A 280 12.96 -2.37 7.60
C GLY A 280 12.97 -3.62 6.72
N GLY A 281 13.61 -3.54 5.57
CA GLY A 281 13.72 -4.64 4.62
C GLY A 281 12.55 -4.74 3.61
N ALA A 282 11.55 -3.85 3.67
CA ALA A 282 10.45 -3.83 2.70
C ALA A 282 10.96 -3.68 1.25
N VAL A 283 11.96 -2.82 1.07
CA VAL A 283 12.69 -2.62 -0.19
C VAL A 283 14.16 -2.95 0.01
N LEU A 284 14.66 -3.85 -0.83
CA LEU A 284 16.07 -4.15 -0.87
C LEU A 284 16.82 -3.10 -1.69
N VAL A 285 17.93 -2.60 -1.16
CA VAL A 285 18.85 -1.68 -1.85
C VAL A 285 20.11 -2.45 -2.26
N ASP A 286 20.58 -2.27 -3.49
CA ASP A 286 21.87 -2.76 -4.02
C ASP A 286 22.50 -1.67 -4.90
N ILE A 287 23.80 -1.77 -5.19
CA ILE A 287 24.51 -0.91 -6.13
C ILE A 287 25.07 -1.81 -7.24
N GLY A 288 24.51 -1.66 -8.44
CA GLY A 288 24.70 -2.54 -9.58
C GLY A 288 25.77 -2.06 -10.55
N ALA A 289 25.42 -2.05 -11.84
CA ALA A 289 26.32 -1.74 -12.94
C ALA A 289 27.09 -0.43 -12.73
N VAL A 290 28.36 -0.44 -13.14
CA VAL A 290 29.23 0.73 -13.11
C VAL A 290 29.73 1.02 -14.52
N ARG A 291 29.74 2.28 -14.91
CA ARG A 291 30.42 2.77 -16.09
C ARG A 291 31.46 3.81 -15.67
N ALA A 292 32.71 3.59 -16.06
CA ALA A 292 33.83 4.50 -15.83
C ALA A 292 34.41 4.91 -17.20
N GLY A 293 34.20 6.17 -17.57
CA GLY A 293 34.45 6.63 -18.93
C GLY A 293 33.63 5.83 -19.95
N SER A 294 34.31 5.15 -20.87
CA SER A 294 33.70 4.29 -21.90
C SER A 294 33.51 2.83 -21.45
N ARG A 295 34.10 2.41 -20.33
CA ARG A 295 34.09 1.02 -19.87
C ARG A 295 32.89 0.73 -18.99
N ARG A 296 32.23 -0.40 -19.21
CA ARG A 296 31.10 -0.88 -18.40
C ARG A 296 31.49 -2.13 -17.62
N TYR A 297 31.05 -2.21 -16.38
CA TYR A 297 31.25 -3.30 -15.45
C TYR A 297 29.89 -3.71 -14.89
N LEU A 298 29.67 -5.00 -14.71
CA LEU A 298 28.40 -5.50 -14.17
C LEU A 298 28.35 -5.40 -12.65
N LEU A 299 29.51 -5.45 -11.98
CA LEU A 299 29.60 -5.35 -10.54
C LEU A 299 30.57 -4.24 -10.12
N PRO A 300 30.29 -3.52 -9.03
CA PRO A 300 31.18 -2.46 -8.52
C PRO A 300 32.62 -2.91 -8.26
N ALA A 301 32.79 -4.09 -7.66
CA ALA A 301 34.10 -4.62 -7.29
C ALA A 301 35.01 -4.95 -8.48
N GLU A 302 34.44 -5.06 -9.69
CA GLU A 302 35.18 -5.34 -10.93
C GLU A 302 35.66 -4.08 -11.64
N SER A 303 35.17 -2.93 -11.20
CA SER A 303 35.43 -1.66 -11.85
C SER A 303 36.91 -1.28 -11.79
N ARG A 304 37.40 -0.73 -12.89
CA ARG A 304 38.71 -0.06 -12.95
C ARG A 304 38.47 1.41 -13.21
N LEU A 305 38.76 2.22 -12.19
CA LEU A 305 38.52 3.66 -12.17
C LEU A 305 39.83 4.42 -12.42
N ARG A 306 39.76 5.54 -13.11
CA ARG A 306 40.84 6.51 -13.27
C ARG A 306 40.36 7.90 -12.83
N GLY A 307 41.30 8.73 -12.40
CA GLY A 307 40.98 10.13 -12.12
C GLY A 307 40.44 10.83 -13.36
N ALA A 308 39.55 11.81 -13.16
CA ALA A 308 38.82 12.51 -14.22
C ALA A 308 37.82 11.67 -15.03
N ASP A 309 37.67 10.36 -14.80
CA ASP A 309 36.62 9.56 -15.43
C ASP A 309 35.24 10.12 -15.06
N GLN A 310 34.31 10.08 -16.02
CA GLN A 310 32.89 10.15 -15.71
C GLN A 310 32.47 8.81 -15.10
N LEU A 311 32.17 8.80 -13.80
CA LEU A 311 31.62 7.67 -13.09
C LEU A 311 30.10 7.70 -13.19
N VAL A 312 29.50 6.60 -13.62
CA VAL A 312 28.06 6.38 -13.59
C VAL A 312 27.79 5.03 -12.94
N PHE A 313 26.83 4.96 -12.02
CA PHE A 313 26.42 3.71 -11.40
C PHE A 313 24.92 3.70 -11.15
N ASP A 314 24.35 2.50 -11.11
CA ASP A 314 22.94 2.30 -10.84
C ASP A 314 22.75 1.84 -9.38
N VAL A 315 21.90 2.53 -8.62
CA VAL A 315 21.34 2.01 -7.36
C VAL A 315 20.07 1.25 -7.70
N LEU A 316 19.99 0.00 -7.25
CA LEU A 316 18.88 -0.90 -7.52
C LEU A 316 17.96 -0.95 -6.30
N LEU A 317 16.67 -0.73 -6.52
CA LEU A 317 15.62 -0.84 -5.52
C LEU A 317 14.73 -2.02 -5.93
N GLU A 318 14.51 -2.98 -5.05
CA GLU A 318 13.69 -4.17 -5.33
C GLU A 318 12.63 -4.35 -4.24
N ASN A 319 11.35 -4.30 -4.63
CA ASN A 319 10.25 -4.52 -3.70
C ASN A 319 9.99 -6.03 -3.58
N ARG A 320 10.46 -6.61 -2.48
CA ARG A 320 10.21 -8.02 -2.15
C ARG A 320 9.32 -8.21 -0.93
N GLY A 321 9.25 -7.20 -0.07
CA GLY A 321 8.61 -7.32 1.25
C GLY A 321 7.13 -6.93 1.26
N THR A 322 6.62 -6.24 0.24
CA THR A 322 5.21 -5.80 0.23
C THR A 322 4.43 -6.38 -0.95
N GLY A 323 3.21 -6.84 -0.68
CA GLY A 323 2.29 -7.33 -1.71
C GLY A 323 1.67 -6.25 -2.57
N HIS A 324 1.78 -4.98 -2.20
CA HIS A 324 1.32 -3.84 -2.98
C HIS A 324 2.50 -2.94 -3.39
N ARG A 325 2.23 -1.77 -4.01
CA ARG A 325 3.27 -0.78 -4.30
C ARG A 325 3.94 -0.26 -3.02
N PHE A 326 5.21 0.11 -3.13
CA PHE A 326 5.97 0.77 -2.06
C PHE A 326 6.45 2.17 -2.47
N PRO A 327 6.20 3.22 -1.65
CA PRO A 327 5.21 3.23 -0.57
C PRO A 327 3.78 2.99 -1.10
N GLY A 328 2.92 2.38 -0.27
CA GLY A 328 1.48 2.17 -0.54
C GLY A 328 0.62 3.29 0.05
N GLY A 329 -0.70 3.11 0.10
CA GLY A 329 -1.63 4.11 0.67
C GLY A 329 -1.69 5.41 -0.15
N ALA A 330 -1.70 6.56 0.53
CA ALA A 330 -1.56 7.88 -0.11
C ALA A 330 -0.11 8.07 -0.60
N ARG A 331 0.12 7.81 -1.89
CA ARG A 331 1.45 7.73 -2.52
C ARG A 331 2.09 9.08 -2.80
N ASP A 332 1.30 10.15 -2.74
CA ASP A 332 1.69 11.54 -2.96
C ASP A 332 2.14 12.24 -1.67
N MET A 333 1.74 11.71 -0.51
CA MET A 333 2.00 12.33 0.80
C MET A 333 3.27 11.85 1.50
N GLN A 334 3.86 10.74 1.05
CA GLN A 334 5.00 10.12 1.74
C GLN A 334 6.33 10.62 1.18
N ASP A 335 7.31 10.80 2.05
CA ASP A 335 8.70 11.04 1.67
C ASP A 335 9.47 9.73 1.76
N VAL A 336 9.80 9.17 0.60
CA VAL A 336 10.71 8.03 0.51
C VAL A 336 11.84 8.41 -0.43
N TRP A 337 13.02 8.67 0.10
CA TRP A 337 14.13 9.22 -0.67
C TRP A 337 15.38 8.36 -0.57
N LEU A 338 16.20 8.47 -1.61
CA LEU A 338 17.47 7.75 -1.71
C LEU A 338 18.63 8.69 -1.41
N GLU A 339 19.34 8.42 -0.32
CA GLU A 339 20.62 9.06 -0.02
C GLU A 339 21.77 8.27 -0.61
N VAL A 340 22.71 8.95 -1.26
CA VAL A 340 23.91 8.34 -1.82
C VAL A 340 25.14 9.13 -1.42
N GLU A 341 26.14 8.43 -0.88
CA GLU A 341 27.42 9.01 -0.49
C GLU A 341 28.57 8.24 -1.14
N VAL A 342 29.50 8.97 -1.75
CA VAL A 342 30.72 8.43 -2.36
C VAL A 342 31.93 8.99 -1.61
N ARG A 343 32.74 8.10 -1.03
CA ARG A 343 34.02 8.44 -0.38
C ARG A 343 35.21 7.81 -1.09
N ASP A 344 36.36 8.49 -1.04
CA ASP A 344 37.63 7.95 -1.51
C ASP A 344 38.31 7.03 -0.48
N GLY A 345 39.43 6.41 -0.85
CA GLY A 345 40.19 5.51 0.01
C GLY A 345 40.80 6.16 1.27
N SER A 346 40.77 7.49 1.39
CA SER A 346 41.14 8.21 2.62
C SER A 346 39.95 8.64 3.48
N GLY A 347 38.72 8.33 3.05
CA GLY A 347 37.49 8.73 3.73
C GLY A 347 36.95 10.09 3.32
N LYS A 348 37.57 10.78 2.35
CA LYS A 348 37.11 12.08 1.84
C LYS A 348 35.83 11.89 1.02
N VAL A 349 34.79 12.67 1.31
CA VAL A 349 33.55 12.71 0.51
C VAL A 349 33.85 13.32 -0.86
N LEU A 350 33.50 12.59 -1.91
CA LEU A 350 33.61 13.03 -3.31
C LEU A 350 32.25 13.42 -3.91
N GLY A 351 31.16 12.87 -3.40
CA GLY A 351 29.81 13.15 -3.85
C GLY A 351 28.79 12.77 -2.78
N LEU A 352 27.71 13.54 -2.69
CA LEU A 352 26.65 13.36 -1.72
C LEU A 352 25.33 13.84 -2.34
N SER A 353 24.33 12.95 -2.37
CA SER A 353 22.94 13.24 -2.72
C SER A 353 22.11 12.95 -1.48
N ARG A 354 21.57 13.99 -0.84
CA ARG A 354 20.65 13.89 0.31
C ARG A 354 19.80 15.16 0.39
N PRO A 355 18.60 15.12 1.00
CA PRO A 355 17.80 16.33 1.18
C PRO A 355 18.59 17.37 1.98
N ASN A 356 18.64 18.61 1.49
CA ASN A 356 19.32 19.72 2.15
C ASN A 356 18.35 20.82 2.64
N GLY A 357 17.07 20.71 2.29
CA GLY A 357 16.02 21.66 2.69
C GLY A 357 15.64 22.69 1.63
N ASP A 358 16.34 22.73 0.49
CA ASP A 358 16.07 23.61 -0.64
C ASP A 358 15.39 22.85 -1.80
N THR A 359 14.61 23.55 -2.61
CA THR A 359 13.78 22.98 -3.70
C THR A 359 14.58 22.53 -4.95
N GLU A 360 15.91 22.64 -4.94
CA GLU A 360 16.81 22.25 -6.04
C GLU A 360 17.61 20.97 -5.77
N ASP A 361 17.09 20.09 -4.90
CA ASP A 361 17.78 18.85 -4.55
C ASP A 361 17.81 17.82 -5.69
N ASP A 362 18.99 17.23 -5.96
CA ASP A 362 19.22 16.16 -6.93
C ASP A 362 18.80 14.77 -6.40
N VAL A 363 17.92 14.74 -5.40
CA VAL A 363 17.54 13.56 -4.63
C VAL A 363 16.42 12.80 -5.34
N PHE A 364 16.63 11.50 -5.49
CA PHE A 364 15.58 10.63 -6.02
C PHE A 364 14.52 10.32 -4.94
N ILE A 365 13.26 10.62 -5.26
CA ILE A 365 12.11 10.37 -4.40
C ILE A 365 11.16 9.35 -5.05
N LEU A 366 10.82 8.30 -4.31
CA LEU A 366 9.77 7.33 -4.61
C LEU A 366 8.42 7.90 -4.17
N ARG A 367 7.74 8.61 -5.07
CA ARG A 367 6.44 9.26 -4.84
C ARG A 367 5.59 9.26 -6.12
N ALA A 368 4.27 9.25 -5.96
CA ALA A 368 3.33 9.60 -7.03
C ALA A 368 3.11 11.12 -7.06
N THR A 369 3.23 11.75 -8.23
CA THR A 369 2.96 13.19 -8.40
C THR A 369 1.64 13.36 -9.13
N LEU A 370 0.68 13.99 -8.44
CA LEU A 370 -0.60 14.37 -8.99
C LEU A 370 -0.52 15.84 -9.41
N LEU A 371 -1.16 16.16 -10.52
CA LEU A 371 -1.29 17.51 -11.03
C LEU A 371 -2.68 18.06 -10.71
N ASP A 372 -2.75 19.35 -10.47
CA ASP A 372 -4.00 20.10 -10.44
C ASP A 372 -4.47 20.53 -11.85
N ALA A 373 -5.57 21.29 -11.90
CA ALA A 373 -6.13 21.79 -13.15
C ALA A 373 -5.19 22.76 -13.91
N ASP A 374 -4.26 23.41 -13.22
CA ASP A 374 -3.25 24.31 -13.79
C ASP A 374 -1.97 23.54 -14.20
N ALA A 375 -2.01 22.20 -14.17
CA ALA A 375 -0.88 21.31 -14.39
C ALA A 375 0.29 21.52 -13.42
N SER A 376 0.01 22.08 -12.23
CA SER A 376 0.98 22.23 -11.15
C SER A 376 0.95 21.01 -10.21
N PRO A 377 2.09 20.59 -9.63
CA PRO A 377 2.10 19.51 -8.65
C PRO A 377 1.25 19.84 -7.41
N GLU A 378 0.30 18.97 -7.07
CA GLU A 378 -0.46 19.05 -5.82
C GLU A 378 0.33 18.41 -4.69
N ILE A 379 0.92 19.23 -3.82
CA ILE A 379 1.85 18.80 -2.75
C ILE A 379 1.20 18.71 -1.35
N LEU A 380 -0.02 19.21 -1.20
CA LEU A 380 -0.74 19.28 0.08
C LEU A 380 -1.84 18.23 0.21
N HIS A 381 -1.92 17.28 -0.74
CA HIS A 381 -2.91 16.20 -0.75
C HIS A 381 -4.36 16.70 -0.77
N ARG A 382 -4.64 17.77 -1.52
CA ARG A 382 -6.01 18.24 -1.74
C ARG A 382 -6.67 17.37 -2.81
N VAL A 383 -7.23 16.24 -2.38
CA VAL A 383 -7.76 15.20 -3.27
C VAL A 383 -8.80 15.70 -4.27
N HIS A 384 -9.62 16.68 -3.89
CA HIS A 384 -10.62 17.32 -4.77
C HIS A 384 -10.02 18.16 -5.89
N ARG A 385 -8.73 18.49 -5.81
CA ARG A 385 -8.00 19.27 -6.83
C ARG A 385 -7.21 18.38 -7.79
N PHE A 386 -7.13 17.07 -7.54
CA PHE A 386 -6.44 16.17 -8.46
C PHE A 386 -7.09 16.21 -9.85
N SER A 387 -6.27 16.33 -10.89
CA SER A 387 -6.70 16.33 -12.28
C SER A 387 -6.12 15.15 -13.06
N ALA A 388 -4.80 14.92 -12.93
CA ALA A 388 -4.13 13.80 -13.58
C ALA A 388 -2.85 13.36 -12.85
N PRO A 389 -2.46 12.08 -12.92
CA PRO A 389 -1.13 11.66 -12.50
C PRO A 389 -0.07 12.13 -13.51
N ALA A 390 0.93 12.87 -13.05
CA ALA A 390 2.11 13.22 -13.86
C ALA A 390 3.05 12.02 -14.02
N PHE A 391 3.45 11.43 -12.89
CA PHE A 391 4.26 10.21 -12.86
C PHE A 391 4.07 9.49 -11.52
N ASP A 392 4.14 8.16 -11.55
CA ASP A 392 4.19 7.31 -10.35
C ASP A 392 5.54 6.60 -10.30
N ARG A 393 6.43 7.07 -9.41
CA ARG A 393 7.74 6.47 -9.17
C ARG A 393 7.72 5.40 -8.08
N THR A 394 6.56 5.11 -7.46
CA THR A 394 6.48 4.04 -6.45
C THR A 394 6.76 2.67 -7.10
N LEU A 395 7.17 1.70 -6.29
CA LEU A 395 7.71 0.43 -6.78
C LEU A 395 6.66 -0.70 -6.64
N PRO A 396 6.15 -1.30 -7.73
CA PRO A 396 5.21 -2.42 -7.67
C PRO A 396 5.77 -3.63 -6.92
N ALA A 397 4.87 -4.48 -6.39
CA ALA A 397 5.24 -5.74 -5.78
C ALA A 397 6.04 -6.61 -6.74
N HIS A 398 7.12 -7.22 -6.24
CA HIS A 398 8.05 -8.06 -6.99
C HIS A 398 8.81 -7.35 -8.13
N ASP A 399 8.70 -6.03 -8.27
CA ASP A 399 9.44 -5.30 -9.30
C ASP A 399 10.75 -4.71 -8.75
N ALA A 400 11.63 -4.32 -9.67
CA ALA A 400 12.85 -3.60 -9.36
C ALA A 400 13.00 -2.36 -10.25
N GLN A 401 13.71 -1.35 -9.75
CA GLN A 401 14.03 -0.13 -10.48
C GLN A 401 15.51 0.22 -10.32
N ALA A 402 16.11 0.73 -11.39
CA ALA A 402 17.47 1.27 -11.38
C ALA A 402 17.41 2.81 -11.36
N VAL A 403 18.02 3.40 -10.33
CA VAL A 403 18.23 4.85 -10.19
C VAL A 403 19.68 5.16 -10.54
N ARG A 404 19.90 5.97 -11.57
CA ARG A 404 21.23 6.22 -12.12
C ARG A 404 21.85 7.48 -11.54
N TYR A 405 23.02 7.33 -10.93
CA TYR A 405 23.85 8.43 -10.45
C TYR A 405 25.05 8.64 -11.36
N SER A 406 25.51 9.89 -11.45
CA SER A 406 26.60 10.29 -12.33
C SER A 406 27.45 11.37 -11.65
N MET A 407 28.76 11.20 -11.63
CA MET A 407 29.68 12.20 -11.09
C MET A 407 31.02 12.20 -11.83
N LYS A 408 31.68 13.34 -11.87
CA LYS A 408 33.04 13.46 -12.40
C LYS A 408 34.04 13.17 -11.29
N LEU A 409 34.92 12.19 -11.48
CA LEU A 409 35.95 11.87 -10.49
C LEU A 409 37.05 12.92 -10.46
N PRO A 410 37.66 13.21 -9.30
CA PRO A 410 38.80 14.12 -9.23
C PRO A 410 40.01 13.57 -10.02
N PRO A 411 40.90 14.41 -10.54
CA PRO A 411 42.12 13.96 -11.24
C PRO A 411 43.02 13.09 -10.35
N GLN A 412 43.13 13.45 -9.07
CA GLN A 412 43.84 12.66 -8.06
C GLN A 412 42.82 11.83 -7.28
N LEU A 413 42.82 10.52 -7.52
CA LEU A 413 41.83 9.59 -6.98
C LEU A 413 42.49 8.57 -6.04
N LYS A 414 42.06 8.54 -4.77
CA LYS A 414 42.46 7.48 -3.83
C LYS A 414 41.44 6.35 -3.86
N LEU A 415 41.91 5.13 -4.10
CA LEU A 415 41.08 3.93 -4.24
C LEU A 415 41.28 2.98 -3.04
N PRO A 416 40.31 2.10 -2.74
CA PRO A 416 39.00 1.97 -3.41
C PRO A 416 38.03 3.10 -3.07
N LEU A 417 37.06 3.37 -3.94
CA LEU A 417 35.91 4.22 -3.58
C LEU A 417 34.92 3.41 -2.75
N ARG A 418 34.40 3.97 -1.68
CA ARG A 418 33.25 3.45 -0.91
C ARG A 418 32.00 4.17 -1.38
N VAL A 419 31.00 3.43 -1.84
CA VAL A 419 29.68 3.97 -2.19
C VAL A 419 28.65 3.39 -1.25
N GLU A 420 27.92 4.25 -0.57
CA GLU A 420 26.83 3.90 0.34
C GLU A 420 25.53 4.48 -0.19
N ALA A 421 24.48 3.65 -0.24
CA ALA A 421 23.13 4.06 -0.59
C ALA A 421 22.17 3.67 0.54
N ARG A 422 21.29 4.59 0.94
CA ARG A 422 20.27 4.39 1.99
C ARG A 422 18.92 4.87 1.50
N LEU A 423 17.92 3.98 1.52
CA LEU A 423 16.54 4.34 1.26
C LEU A 423 15.88 4.66 2.60
N LEU A 424 15.42 5.90 2.75
CA LEU A 424 14.84 6.43 3.97
C LEU A 424 13.36 6.72 3.76
N HIS A 425 12.56 6.56 4.81
CA HIS A 425 11.12 6.82 4.82
C HIS A 425 10.75 7.80 5.92
N ARG A 426 9.86 8.72 5.60
CA ARG A 426 9.11 9.58 6.51
C ARG A 426 7.63 9.59 6.07
N LYS A 427 6.72 9.46 7.04
CA LYS A 427 5.28 9.28 6.78
C LYS A 427 4.65 10.43 6.00
N HIS A 428 4.98 11.66 6.32
CA HIS A 428 4.42 12.86 5.69
C HIS A 428 5.50 13.70 5.04
N SER A 429 5.18 14.31 3.89
CA SER A 429 5.97 15.38 3.31
C SER A 429 6.15 16.54 4.30
N LEU A 430 7.24 17.28 4.20
CA LEU A 430 7.47 18.42 5.10
C LEU A 430 6.40 19.51 4.91
N GLU A 431 5.93 19.70 3.68
CA GLU A 431 4.89 20.66 3.35
C GLU A 431 3.54 20.27 3.94
N PHE A 432 3.16 18.98 3.84
CA PHE A 432 1.93 18.50 4.46
C PHE A 432 2.02 18.48 5.99
N GLN A 433 3.20 18.16 6.55
CA GLN A 433 3.43 18.28 7.98
C GLN A 433 3.27 19.72 8.46
N ALA A 434 3.80 20.71 7.73
CA ALA A 434 3.67 22.11 8.06
C ALA A 434 2.20 22.57 8.08
N LEU A 435 1.41 22.13 7.08
CA LEU A 435 -0.04 22.36 7.04
C LEU A 435 -0.74 21.81 8.30
N ALA A 436 -0.45 20.55 8.67
CA ALA A 436 -1.04 19.95 9.86
C ALA A 436 -0.59 20.65 11.16
N CYS A 437 0.67 21.05 11.25
CA CYS A 437 1.21 21.82 12.36
C CYS A 437 0.52 23.18 12.52
N GLU A 438 0.35 23.94 11.44
CA GLU A 438 -0.37 25.20 11.47
C GLU A 438 -1.83 25.01 11.90
N ALA A 439 -2.53 24.02 11.30
CA ALA A 439 -3.91 23.70 11.66
C ALA A 439 -4.06 23.32 13.15
N SER A 440 -3.10 22.60 13.72
CA SER A 440 -3.12 22.18 15.12
C SER A 440 -2.98 23.33 16.13
N ARG A 441 -2.40 24.47 15.71
CA ARG A 441 -2.21 25.66 16.55
C ARG A 441 -3.41 26.61 16.57
N THR A 442 -4.41 26.37 15.73
CA THR A 442 -5.66 27.13 15.72
C THR A 442 -6.51 26.81 16.96
N GLY A 443 -7.48 27.67 17.30
CA GLY A 443 -8.44 27.40 18.40
C GLY A 443 -9.10 26.03 18.26
N ARG A 444 -9.69 25.76 17.09
CA ARG A 444 -10.28 24.45 16.75
C ARG A 444 -9.29 23.30 16.92
N GLY A 445 -8.05 23.47 16.48
CA GLY A 445 -7.00 22.46 16.62
C GLY A 445 -6.67 22.13 18.08
N MET A 446 -6.57 23.16 18.92
CA MET A 446 -6.35 23.02 20.37
C MET A 446 -7.55 22.41 21.08
N ASP A 447 -8.78 22.78 20.68
CA ASP A 447 -10.00 22.24 21.28
C ASP A 447 -10.14 20.73 21.03
N PHE A 448 -9.85 20.25 19.82
CA PHE A 448 -9.81 18.81 19.54
C PHE A 448 -8.68 18.09 20.29
N ALA A 449 -7.51 18.72 20.42
CA ALA A 449 -6.42 18.15 21.22
C ALA A 449 -6.84 18.01 22.70
N HIS A 450 -7.50 19.03 23.26
CA HIS A 450 -8.04 18.99 24.61
C HIS A 450 -9.13 17.93 24.76
N GLY A 451 -10.06 17.85 23.80
CA GLY A 451 -11.12 16.85 23.80
C GLY A 451 -10.60 15.42 23.70
N ALA A 452 -9.49 15.18 23.00
CA ALA A 452 -8.83 13.88 22.99
C ALA A 452 -8.30 13.50 24.39
N GLN A 453 -7.66 14.44 25.08
CA GLN A 453 -7.13 14.23 26.43
C GLN A 453 -8.23 13.96 27.46
N GLN A 454 -9.35 14.69 27.39
CA GLN A 454 -10.50 14.47 28.27
C GLN A 454 -11.07 13.05 28.16
N ARG A 455 -10.85 12.39 27.02
CA ARG A 455 -11.30 11.02 26.70
C ARG A 455 -10.19 9.98 26.87
N GLY A 456 -9.08 10.35 27.52
CA GLY A 456 -7.96 9.45 27.78
C GLY A 456 -7.10 9.11 26.56
N LYS A 457 -7.29 9.80 25.42
CA LYS A 457 -6.44 9.63 24.23
C LYS A 457 -5.24 10.56 24.28
N VAL A 458 -4.20 10.22 23.52
CA VAL A 458 -3.06 11.11 23.33
C VAL A 458 -3.47 12.25 22.39
N ALA A 459 -3.22 13.48 22.81
CA ALA A 459 -3.23 14.62 21.89
C ALA A 459 -2.01 14.54 20.97
N LEU A 460 -2.21 14.02 19.76
CA LEU A 460 -1.16 13.92 18.75
C LEU A 460 -0.67 15.32 18.33
N ASP A 461 0.64 15.51 18.31
CA ASP A 461 1.29 16.75 17.88
C ASP A 461 1.93 16.56 16.49
N PRO A 462 1.36 17.17 15.43
CA PRO A 462 1.92 17.10 14.08
C PRO A 462 3.16 17.99 13.89
N CYS A 463 3.46 18.89 14.83
CA CYS A 463 4.63 19.75 14.78
C CYS A 463 5.93 19.05 15.22
N LEU A 464 5.84 17.88 15.86
CA LEU A 464 7.01 17.10 16.27
C LEU A 464 7.81 16.60 15.06
N ALA A 465 9.13 16.59 15.18
CA ALA A 465 9.99 16.02 14.14
C ALA A 465 9.60 14.55 13.89
N GLN A 466 9.27 14.23 12.63
CA GLN A 466 8.89 12.87 12.27
C GLN A 466 10.11 11.94 12.34
N PRO A 467 9.93 10.68 12.78
CA PRO A 467 10.98 9.68 12.71
C PRO A 467 11.32 9.38 11.25
N VAL A 468 12.62 9.23 10.98
CA VAL A 468 13.13 8.79 9.69
C VAL A 468 13.58 7.34 9.82
N THR A 469 12.89 6.45 9.13
CA THR A 469 13.15 5.00 9.18
C THR A 469 13.98 4.58 7.98
N GLN A 470 15.08 3.86 8.21
CA GLN A 470 15.83 3.25 7.12
C GLN A 470 15.10 2.01 6.61
N VAL A 471 14.59 2.08 5.39
CA VAL A 471 13.92 0.97 4.70
C VAL A 471 14.95 -0.07 4.25
N GLY A 472 16.08 0.38 3.72
CA GLY A 472 17.15 -0.49 3.26
C GLY A 472 18.43 0.28 2.97
N SER A 473 19.54 -0.42 2.91
CA SER A 473 20.83 0.19 2.56
C SER A 473 21.76 -0.81 1.89
N ALA A 474 22.76 -0.30 1.17
CA ALA A 474 23.87 -1.08 0.64
C ALA A 474 25.16 -0.28 0.66
N THR A 475 26.27 -0.95 0.95
CA THR A 475 27.61 -0.41 0.78
C THR A 475 28.41 -1.30 -0.17
N VAL A 476 29.08 -0.69 -1.14
CA VAL A 476 29.99 -1.36 -2.07
C VAL A 476 31.31 -0.61 -2.19
N TRP A 477 32.32 -1.31 -2.73
CA TRP A 477 33.61 -0.72 -3.05
C TRP A 477 33.89 -0.83 -4.56
N MET A 478 34.53 0.19 -5.11
CA MET A 478 34.87 0.30 -6.53
C MET A 478 36.37 0.58 -6.73
N GLY A 479 36.93 0.10 -7.84
CA GLY A 479 38.34 0.28 -8.16
C GLY A 479 39.29 -0.69 -7.45
N ARG A 480 40.59 -0.40 -7.57
CA ARG A 480 41.66 -1.20 -6.96
C ARG A 480 41.46 -1.28 -5.45
N GLY A 481 41.55 -2.49 -4.89
CA GLY A 481 41.34 -2.74 -3.46
C GLY A 481 39.91 -3.08 -3.07
N ALA A 482 38.93 -2.96 -3.98
CA ALA A 482 37.52 -3.23 -3.66
C ALA A 482 37.27 -4.66 -3.15
N GLY A 483 37.97 -5.66 -3.70
CA GLY A 483 37.83 -7.06 -3.29
C GLY A 483 38.31 -7.38 -1.86
N ALA A 484 39.00 -6.45 -1.20
CA ALA A 484 39.39 -6.61 0.21
C ALA A 484 38.26 -6.26 1.19
N HIS A 485 37.15 -5.70 0.70
CA HIS A 485 36.02 -5.27 1.52
C HIS A 485 34.78 -6.12 1.25
N LYS A 486 33.98 -6.35 2.29
CA LYS A 486 32.71 -7.09 2.18
C LYS A 486 31.55 -6.11 1.94
N PRO A 487 30.79 -6.27 0.84
CA PRO A 487 29.59 -5.46 0.62
C PRO A 487 28.51 -5.75 1.67
N THR A 488 27.58 -4.81 1.86
CA THR A 488 26.44 -4.92 2.78
C THR A 488 25.10 -4.80 2.04
N GLY A 489 24.00 -5.15 2.71
CA GLY A 489 22.66 -5.04 2.13
C GLY A 489 22.43 -5.97 0.95
N GLY A 490 21.67 -5.51 -0.06
CA GLY A 490 21.43 -6.29 -1.28
C GLY A 490 22.69 -6.64 -2.06
N ALA A 491 23.78 -5.87 -1.86
CA ALA A 491 25.06 -6.12 -2.49
C ALA A 491 25.84 -7.31 -1.90
N ALA A 492 25.44 -7.80 -0.71
CA ALA A 492 26.02 -8.99 -0.06
C ALA A 492 25.46 -10.31 -0.62
N ARG A 493 24.38 -10.27 -1.41
CA ARG A 493 23.80 -11.46 -2.05
C ARG A 493 24.74 -12.08 -3.08
N SER A 494 24.40 -13.30 -3.49
CA SER A 494 25.14 -14.01 -4.53
C SER A 494 25.19 -13.20 -5.83
N VAL A 495 26.29 -13.32 -6.58
CA VAL A 495 26.45 -12.60 -7.86
C VAL A 495 25.30 -12.89 -8.83
N VAL A 496 24.80 -14.13 -8.86
CA VAL A 496 23.68 -14.52 -9.72
C VAL A 496 22.43 -13.73 -9.38
N GLU A 497 22.06 -13.64 -8.10
CA GLU A 497 20.86 -12.91 -7.68
C GLU A 497 20.98 -11.41 -7.95
N ARG A 498 22.15 -10.83 -7.68
CA ARG A 498 22.39 -9.40 -7.97
C ARG A 498 22.22 -9.09 -9.45
N LEU A 499 22.75 -9.94 -10.33
CA LEU A 499 22.60 -9.80 -11.78
C LEU A 499 21.16 -10.02 -12.25
N LEU A 500 20.40 -10.91 -11.61
CA LEU A 500 18.96 -11.10 -11.88
C LEU A 500 18.14 -9.87 -11.45
N THR A 501 18.38 -9.31 -10.27
CA THR A 501 17.74 -8.06 -9.81
C THR A 501 18.10 -6.90 -10.75
N GLN A 502 19.37 -6.78 -11.15
CA GLN A 502 19.78 -5.75 -12.10
C GLN A 502 19.08 -5.92 -13.46
N ALA A 503 18.97 -7.15 -13.96
CA ALA A 503 18.26 -7.42 -15.20
C ALA A 503 16.76 -7.08 -15.09
N LEU A 504 16.11 -7.44 -13.97
CA LEU A 504 14.73 -7.07 -13.69
C LEU A 504 14.56 -5.54 -13.68
N ALA A 505 15.43 -4.83 -12.96
CA ALA A 505 15.42 -3.37 -12.85
C ALA A 505 15.61 -2.65 -14.20
N LEU A 506 16.44 -3.21 -15.08
CA LEU A 506 16.69 -2.69 -16.42
C LEU A 506 15.58 -3.06 -17.43
N LEU A 507 14.72 -4.01 -17.07
CA LEU A 507 13.52 -4.41 -17.83
C LEU A 507 12.24 -3.76 -17.29
N HIS A 508 12.34 -2.92 -16.26
CA HIS A 508 11.22 -2.15 -15.72
C HIS A 508 10.51 -1.34 -16.81
N ALA A 509 9.18 -1.22 -16.71
CA ALA A 509 8.31 -0.76 -17.79
C ALA A 509 8.66 0.64 -18.36
N ASN A 510 9.29 1.50 -17.54
CA ASN A 510 9.66 2.87 -17.92
C ASN A 510 11.09 3.01 -18.48
N GLN A 511 11.78 1.92 -18.85
CA GLN A 511 13.15 1.95 -19.36
C GLN A 511 13.22 1.83 -20.89
N GLU A 512 13.78 2.84 -21.56
CA GLU A 512 13.95 2.84 -23.01
C GLU A 512 15.15 2.00 -23.49
N HIS A 513 16.13 1.75 -22.61
CA HIS A 513 17.38 1.07 -22.95
C HIS A 513 17.43 -0.40 -22.52
N VAL A 514 16.34 -1.14 -22.69
CA VAL A 514 16.22 -2.56 -22.27
C VAL A 514 17.35 -3.48 -22.76
N HIS A 515 17.99 -3.15 -23.88
CA HIS A 515 19.12 -3.90 -24.43
C HIS A 515 20.32 -4.00 -23.46
N VAL A 516 20.46 -3.06 -22.52
CA VAL A 516 21.53 -3.07 -21.52
C VAL A 516 21.34 -4.12 -20.43
N ALA A 517 20.15 -4.75 -20.33
CA ALA A 517 19.89 -5.87 -19.42
C ALA A 517 20.58 -7.17 -19.86
N LYS A 518 20.79 -7.36 -21.17
CA LYS A 518 21.27 -8.62 -21.76
C LYS A 518 22.56 -9.15 -21.12
N PRO A 519 23.62 -8.34 -20.90
CA PRO A 519 24.87 -8.86 -20.35
C PRO A 519 24.72 -9.40 -18.91
N SER A 520 23.85 -8.78 -18.10
CA SER A 520 23.53 -9.26 -16.75
C SER A 520 22.80 -10.59 -16.79
N ILE A 521 21.80 -10.73 -17.67
CA ILE A 521 21.05 -11.97 -17.87
C ILE A 521 21.97 -13.10 -18.31
N GLU A 522 22.83 -12.86 -19.31
CA GLU A 522 23.72 -13.89 -19.86
C GLU A 522 24.77 -14.35 -18.85
N ARG A 523 25.31 -13.42 -18.05
CA ARG A 523 26.23 -13.77 -16.99
C ARG A 523 25.54 -14.52 -15.85
N ALA A 524 24.34 -14.09 -15.44
CA ALA A 524 23.53 -14.81 -14.46
C ALA A 524 23.24 -16.24 -14.93
N LEU A 525 22.86 -16.43 -16.19
CA LEU A 525 22.58 -17.75 -16.76
C LEU A 525 23.82 -18.65 -16.79
N ARG A 526 25.00 -18.13 -17.13
CA ARG A 526 26.25 -18.92 -17.09
C ARG A 526 26.56 -19.39 -15.67
N LEU A 527 26.58 -18.45 -14.72
CA LEU A 527 26.88 -18.75 -13.32
C LEU A 527 25.84 -19.72 -12.71
N ALA A 528 24.56 -19.57 -13.05
CA ALA A 528 23.50 -20.49 -12.61
C ALA A 528 23.69 -21.91 -13.15
N ARG A 529 24.21 -22.06 -14.38
CA ARG A 529 24.53 -23.37 -14.97
C ARG A 529 25.78 -23.98 -14.34
N GLU A 530 26.81 -23.17 -14.11
CA GLU A 530 28.03 -23.58 -13.41
C GLU A 530 27.70 -24.09 -12.00
N SER A 531 26.77 -23.41 -11.30
CA SER A 531 26.27 -23.85 -9.99
C SER A 531 25.18 -24.95 -10.08
N LYS A 532 24.87 -25.46 -11.27
CA LYS A 532 23.83 -26.48 -11.54
C LYS A 532 22.46 -26.15 -10.94
N SER A 533 22.11 -24.88 -10.80
CA SER A 533 20.81 -24.46 -10.27
C SER A 533 19.77 -24.36 -11.38
N SER A 534 18.85 -25.32 -11.42
CA SER A 534 17.72 -25.31 -12.37
C SER A 534 16.83 -24.07 -12.18
N VAL A 535 16.55 -23.70 -10.92
CA VAL A 535 15.71 -22.53 -10.58
C VAL A 535 16.36 -21.23 -11.05
N LEU A 536 17.65 -20.99 -10.74
CA LEU A 536 18.33 -19.76 -11.18
C LEU A 536 18.50 -19.73 -12.70
N SER A 537 18.73 -20.89 -13.33
CA SER A 537 18.80 -21.00 -14.79
C SER A 537 17.46 -20.64 -15.43
N ALA A 538 16.34 -21.12 -14.89
CA ALA A 538 15.00 -20.79 -15.35
C ALA A 538 14.69 -19.29 -15.15
N ARG A 539 15.02 -18.71 -13.98
CA ARG A 539 14.85 -17.26 -13.72
C ARG A 539 15.58 -16.42 -14.77
N ALA A 540 16.83 -16.74 -15.09
CA ALA A 540 17.59 -16.03 -16.12
C ALA A 540 16.98 -16.21 -17.52
N LEU A 541 16.50 -17.41 -17.86
CA LEU A 541 15.83 -17.68 -19.14
C LEU A 541 14.50 -16.93 -19.28
N VAL A 542 13.72 -16.81 -18.21
CA VAL A 542 12.47 -16.03 -18.19
C VAL A 542 12.76 -14.55 -18.39
N LEU A 543 13.74 -13.97 -17.70
CA LEU A 543 14.17 -12.59 -17.97
C LEU A 543 14.69 -12.41 -19.40
N ARG A 544 15.36 -13.42 -19.97
CA ARG A 544 15.77 -13.38 -21.38
C ARG A 544 14.57 -13.39 -22.32
N ALA A 545 13.54 -14.19 -22.03
CA ALA A 545 12.29 -14.23 -22.78
C ALA A 545 11.55 -12.89 -22.71
N ARG A 546 11.46 -12.26 -21.53
CA ARG A 546 10.90 -10.91 -21.35
C ARG A 546 11.67 -9.85 -22.16
N LEU A 547 13.01 -9.88 -22.14
CA LEU A 547 13.83 -8.99 -22.97
C LEU A 547 13.52 -9.18 -24.46
N SER A 548 13.41 -10.42 -24.93
CA SER A 548 13.04 -10.73 -26.32
C SER A 548 11.64 -10.22 -26.66
N SER A 549 10.68 -10.37 -25.74
CA SER A 549 9.31 -9.84 -25.86
C SER A 549 9.31 -8.31 -25.98
N ALA A 550 10.03 -7.61 -25.10
CA ALA A 550 10.17 -6.15 -25.13
C ALA A 550 10.82 -5.63 -26.43
N GLN A 551 11.63 -6.45 -27.09
CA GLN A 551 12.27 -6.13 -28.37
C GLN A 551 11.44 -6.57 -29.60
N GLY A 552 10.19 -7.00 -29.41
CA GLY A 552 9.32 -7.44 -30.51
C GLY A 552 9.77 -8.75 -31.17
N ARG A 553 10.46 -9.63 -30.43
CA ARG A 553 11.00 -10.92 -30.94
C ARG A 553 10.24 -12.12 -30.34
N PRO A 554 8.97 -12.36 -30.73
CA PRO A 554 8.09 -13.32 -30.07
C PRO A 554 8.57 -14.79 -30.20
N ASN A 555 9.11 -15.17 -31.34
CA ASN A 555 9.61 -16.55 -31.53
C ASN A 555 10.82 -16.85 -30.64
N GLU A 556 11.70 -15.86 -30.45
CA GLU A 556 12.85 -15.99 -29.56
C GLU A 556 12.40 -16.01 -28.09
N ALA A 557 11.43 -15.15 -27.71
CA ALA A 557 10.82 -15.16 -26.38
C ALA A 557 10.21 -16.54 -26.05
N ALA A 558 9.40 -17.09 -26.96
CA ALA A 558 8.80 -18.41 -26.80
C ALA A 558 9.86 -19.54 -26.72
N ALA A 559 10.96 -19.43 -27.47
CA ALA A 559 12.06 -20.39 -27.39
C ALA A 559 12.77 -20.36 -26.03
N PHE A 560 12.99 -19.17 -25.45
CA PHE A 560 13.55 -19.04 -24.10
C PHE A 560 12.56 -19.53 -23.03
N ALA A 561 11.26 -19.27 -23.18
CA ALA A 561 10.23 -19.81 -22.28
C ALA A 561 10.22 -21.36 -22.29
N ARG A 562 10.26 -22.01 -23.47
CA ARG A 562 10.38 -23.48 -23.57
C ARG A 562 11.65 -24.02 -22.91
N ARG A 563 12.77 -23.31 -23.03
CA ARG A 563 14.02 -23.70 -22.36
C ARG A 563 13.92 -23.57 -20.85
N ALA A 564 13.19 -22.58 -20.33
CA ALA A 564 12.92 -22.47 -18.91
C ALA A 564 11.98 -23.60 -18.44
N GLU A 565 10.95 -23.92 -19.22
CA GLU A 565 10.01 -25.03 -19.00
C GLU A 565 10.74 -26.37 -18.82
N ALA A 566 11.81 -26.62 -19.59
CA ALA A 566 12.63 -27.82 -19.45
C ALA A 566 13.34 -27.95 -18.08
N PHE A 567 13.48 -26.86 -17.32
CA PHE A 567 14.09 -26.87 -15.98
C PHE A 567 13.06 -26.96 -14.84
N ILE A 568 11.85 -26.42 -15.04
CA ILE A 568 10.86 -26.24 -13.96
C ILE A 568 9.48 -26.86 -14.25
N GLY A 569 9.31 -27.49 -15.41
CA GLY A 569 8.02 -27.96 -15.90
C GLY A 569 7.10 -26.82 -16.38
N PRO A 570 5.85 -27.17 -16.76
CA PRO A 570 4.82 -26.19 -17.10
C PRO A 570 4.59 -25.22 -15.93
N ASN A 571 4.50 -23.93 -16.23
CA ASN A 571 4.29 -22.90 -15.22
C ASN A 571 3.56 -21.70 -15.84
N PRO A 572 2.54 -21.14 -15.19
CA PRO A 572 1.74 -20.05 -15.77
C PRO A 572 2.53 -18.75 -16.01
N VAL A 573 3.65 -18.52 -15.31
CA VAL A 573 4.58 -17.41 -15.63
C VAL A 573 5.11 -17.53 -17.06
N LEU A 574 5.40 -18.76 -17.50
CA LEU A 574 5.86 -19.00 -18.88
C LEU A 574 4.75 -18.74 -19.88
N ASP A 575 3.50 -19.06 -19.55
CA ASP A 575 2.34 -18.71 -20.36
C ASP A 575 2.12 -17.21 -20.45
N ARG A 576 2.24 -16.47 -19.33
CA ARG A 576 2.18 -15.01 -19.35
C ARG A 576 3.23 -14.40 -20.26
N VAL A 577 4.50 -14.80 -20.11
CA VAL A 577 5.58 -14.29 -20.96
C VAL A 577 5.38 -14.65 -22.44
N ARG A 578 4.83 -15.83 -22.75
CA ARG A 578 4.42 -16.20 -24.11
C ARG A 578 3.30 -15.28 -24.62
N GLY A 579 2.25 -15.09 -23.83
CA GLY A 579 1.12 -14.21 -24.13
C GLY A 579 1.55 -12.78 -24.42
N ASP A 580 2.36 -12.20 -23.53
CA ASP A 580 2.93 -10.85 -23.67
C ASP A 580 3.71 -10.71 -24.97
N ALA A 581 4.56 -11.70 -25.28
CA ALA A 581 5.38 -11.69 -26.47
C ALA A 581 4.53 -11.74 -27.75
N TYR A 582 3.49 -12.60 -27.79
CA TYR A 582 2.60 -12.68 -28.94
C TYR A 582 1.72 -11.44 -29.08
N ALA A 583 1.17 -10.92 -27.98
CA ALA A 583 0.33 -9.72 -27.98
C ALA A 583 1.10 -8.49 -28.49
N ARG A 584 2.34 -8.27 -28.04
CA ARG A 584 3.20 -7.17 -28.53
C ARG A 584 3.50 -7.25 -30.03
N ALA A 585 3.45 -8.45 -30.59
CA ALA A 585 3.64 -8.70 -32.02
C ALA A 585 2.32 -8.90 -32.78
N TRP A 586 1.17 -8.52 -32.19
CA TRP A 586 -0.16 -8.61 -32.78
C TRP A 586 -0.58 -10.03 -33.20
N ARG A 587 0.02 -11.06 -32.58
CA ARG A 587 -0.29 -12.47 -32.83
C ARG A 587 -1.39 -12.95 -31.87
N TRP A 588 -2.56 -12.34 -32.00
CA TRP A 588 -3.66 -12.49 -31.05
C TRP A 588 -4.18 -13.91 -30.83
N PRO A 589 -4.24 -14.83 -31.83
CA PRO A 589 -4.69 -16.21 -31.56
C PRO A 589 -3.81 -16.92 -30.53
N ALA A 590 -2.48 -16.85 -30.72
CA ALA A 590 -1.52 -17.46 -29.79
C ALA A 590 -1.46 -16.73 -28.44
N ALA A 591 -1.70 -15.41 -28.44
CA ALA A 591 -1.79 -14.63 -27.21
C ALA A 591 -3.02 -15.04 -26.38
N ALA A 592 -4.19 -15.16 -27.01
CA ALA A 592 -5.43 -15.58 -26.35
C ALA A 592 -5.30 -16.97 -25.73
N ASP A 593 -4.73 -17.94 -26.45
CA ASP A 593 -4.50 -19.29 -25.91
C ASP A 593 -3.58 -19.28 -24.67
N ALA A 594 -2.54 -18.43 -24.70
CA ALA A 594 -1.62 -18.29 -23.58
C ALA A 594 -2.28 -17.60 -22.38
N TYR A 595 -2.98 -16.49 -22.60
CA TYR A 595 -3.68 -15.77 -21.53
C TYR A 595 -4.84 -16.57 -20.95
N GLN A 596 -5.51 -17.42 -21.72
CA GLN A 596 -6.52 -18.34 -21.18
C GLN A 596 -5.91 -19.25 -20.13
N ARG A 597 -4.76 -19.88 -20.42
CA ARG A 597 -4.05 -20.71 -19.42
C ARG A 597 -3.62 -19.92 -18.19
N VAL A 598 -3.29 -18.64 -18.33
CA VAL A 598 -2.97 -17.76 -17.19
C VAL A 598 -4.22 -17.49 -16.35
N ALA A 599 -5.37 -17.18 -16.98
CA ALA A 599 -6.63 -16.93 -16.30
C ALA A 599 -7.17 -18.18 -15.60
N ASP A 600 -7.02 -19.35 -16.23
CA ASP A 600 -7.40 -20.64 -15.63
C ASP A 600 -6.53 -20.98 -14.42
N ALA A 601 -5.23 -20.67 -14.49
CA ALA A 601 -4.28 -20.94 -13.40
C ALA A 601 -4.40 -19.96 -12.23
N ALA A 602 -4.83 -18.72 -12.48
CA ALA A 602 -5.01 -17.68 -11.46
C ALA A 602 -6.31 -16.90 -11.68
N PRO A 603 -7.47 -17.51 -11.38
CA PRO A 603 -8.78 -16.90 -11.62
C PRO A 603 -9.06 -15.68 -10.76
N LEU A 604 -8.24 -15.43 -9.72
CA LEU A 604 -8.31 -14.25 -8.85
C LEU A 604 -7.36 -13.11 -9.28
N ASP A 605 -6.57 -13.28 -10.35
CA ASP A 605 -5.74 -12.19 -10.90
C ASP A 605 -6.56 -11.36 -11.91
N PRO A 606 -6.96 -10.12 -11.58
CA PRO A 606 -7.72 -9.27 -12.50
C PRO A 606 -6.95 -8.96 -13.80
N ARG A 607 -5.61 -8.97 -13.77
CA ARG A 607 -4.79 -8.71 -14.96
C ARG A 607 -4.89 -9.85 -15.98
N ALA A 608 -4.98 -11.09 -15.50
CA ALA A 608 -5.11 -12.26 -16.38
C ALA A 608 -6.39 -12.15 -17.23
N TRP A 609 -7.50 -11.79 -16.60
CA TRP A 609 -8.77 -11.53 -17.26
C TRP A 609 -8.72 -10.33 -18.21
N ARG A 610 -8.06 -9.25 -17.81
CA ARG A 610 -7.85 -8.06 -18.66
C ARG A 610 -7.08 -8.39 -19.92
N ASP A 611 -5.98 -9.14 -19.79
CA ASP A 611 -5.14 -9.52 -20.93
C ASP A 611 -5.88 -10.48 -21.88
N LEU A 612 -6.67 -11.40 -21.32
CA LEU A 612 -7.53 -12.31 -22.09
C LEU A 612 -8.67 -11.57 -22.81
N ALA A 613 -9.38 -10.66 -22.13
CA ALA A 613 -10.45 -9.86 -22.71
C ALA A 613 -9.95 -9.01 -23.89
N ARG A 614 -8.79 -8.37 -23.73
CA ARG A 614 -8.11 -7.63 -24.81
C ARG A 614 -7.74 -8.53 -25.99
N ALA A 615 -7.22 -9.73 -25.72
CA ALA A 615 -6.85 -10.67 -26.77
C ALA A 615 -8.07 -11.18 -27.56
N TYR A 616 -9.19 -11.47 -26.87
CA TYR A 616 -10.45 -11.84 -27.54
C TYR A 616 -11.08 -10.70 -28.32
N GLY A 617 -11.08 -9.48 -27.77
CA GLY A 617 -11.58 -8.30 -28.48
C GLY A 617 -10.77 -8.02 -29.75
N SER A 618 -9.45 -8.23 -29.71
CA SER A 618 -8.57 -8.09 -30.88
C SER A 618 -8.80 -9.17 -31.95
N LEU A 619 -9.52 -10.24 -31.63
CA LEU A 619 -9.95 -11.30 -32.54
C LEU A 619 -11.42 -11.15 -32.97
N SER A 620 -12.09 -10.07 -32.57
CA SER A 620 -13.54 -9.88 -32.75
C SER A 620 -14.37 -11.05 -32.20
N ARG A 621 -13.90 -11.66 -31.09
CA ARG A 621 -14.64 -12.70 -30.36
C ARG A 621 -15.41 -12.05 -29.22
N ASP A 622 -16.43 -11.27 -29.56
CA ASP A 622 -17.05 -10.31 -28.64
C ASP A 622 -17.70 -10.97 -27.41
N LEU A 623 -18.35 -12.13 -27.57
CA LEU A 623 -18.91 -12.89 -26.44
C LEU A 623 -17.83 -13.36 -25.47
N ASN A 624 -16.67 -13.82 -25.98
CA ASN A 624 -15.56 -14.24 -25.15
C ASN A 624 -14.88 -13.04 -24.47
N ALA A 625 -14.75 -11.92 -25.20
CA ALA A 625 -14.21 -10.67 -24.67
C ALA A 625 -15.08 -10.13 -23.53
N LEU A 626 -16.40 -10.10 -23.71
CA LEU A 626 -17.37 -9.70 -22.69
C LEU A 626 -17.29 -10.61 -21.46
N SER A 627 -17.30 -11.94 -21.66
CA SER A 627 -17.22 -12.91 -20.55
C SER A 627 -15.93 -12.74 -19.73
N ALA A 628 -14.79 -12.59 -20.39
CA ALA A 628 -13.51 -12.33 -19.73
C ALA A 628 -13.49 -10.95 -19.04
N ALA A 629 -14.07 -9.93 -19.66
CA ALA A 629 -14.17 -8.60 -19.07
C ALA A 629 -15.03 -8.61 -17.79
N ASP A 630 -16.21 -9.24 -17.84
CA ASP A 630 -17.10 -9.40 -16.69
C ASP A 630 -16.45 -10.22 -15.57
N ALA A 631 -15.62 -11.23 -15.90
CA ALA A 631 -14.85 -11.97 -14.92
C ALA A 631 -13.82 -11.09 -14.20
N GLY A 632 -13.08 -10.27 -14.93
CA GLY A 632 -12.15 -9.30 -14.34
C GLY A 632 -12.86 -8.22 -13.52
N LEU A 633 -14.00 -7.70 -13.99
CA LEU A 633 -14.76 -6.64 -13.31
C LEU A 633 -15.38 -7.09 -11.99
N ARG A 634 -15.64 -8.39 -11.79
CA ARG A 634 -16.04 -8.89 -10.47
C ARG A 634 -14.94 -8.72 -9.41
N LEU A 635 -13.67 -8.67 -9.82
CA LEU A 635 -12.52 -8.49 -8.95
C LEU A 635 -12.08 -7.02 -8.87
N ALA A 636 -12.13 -6.33 -10.01
CA ALA A 636 -11.75 -4.93 -10.15
C ALA A 636 -12.83 -4.12 -10.90
N PRO A 637 -13.94 -3.75 -10.23
CA PRO A 637 -15.10 -3.14 -10.88
C PRO A 637 -14.85 -1.84 -11.62
N ARG A 638 -13.77 -1.12 -11.25
CA ARG A 638 -13.38 0.17 -11.81
C ARG A 638 -12.09 0.11 -12.64
N ASP A 639 -11.67 -1.07 -13.10
CA ASP A 639 -10.52 -1.17 -14.01
C ASP A 639 -10.87 -0.62 -15.39
N GLU A 640 -10.19 0.45 -15.82
CA GLU A 640 -10.52 1.16 -17.04
C GLU A 640 -10.37 0.29 -18.32
N SER A 641 -9.44 -0.67 -18.32
CA SER A 641 -9.19 -1.52 -19.48
C SER A 641 -10.27 -2.58 -19.64
N LEU A 642 -10.70 -3.18 -18.52
CA LEU A 642 -11.80 -4.14 -18.51
C LEU A 642 -13.13 -3.48 -18.87
N LEU A 643 -13.42 -2.28 -18.33
CA LEU A 643 -14.60 -1.50 -18.69
C LEU A 643 -14.62 -1.18 -20.19
N ARG A 644 -13.47 -0.77 -20.75
CA ARG A 644 -13.33 -0.53 -22.19
C ARG A 644 -13.57 -1.79 -23.02
N SER A 645 -12.96 -2.92 -22.63
CA SER A 645 -13.17 -4.19 -23.33
C SER A 645 -14.63 -4.64 -23.31
N ARG A 646 -15.32 -4.46 -22.18
CA ARG A 646 -16.76 -4.72 -22.03
C ARG A 646 -17.60 -3.82 -22.95
N ALA A 647 -17.35 -2.51 -22.92
CA ALA A 647 -18.09 -1.54 -23.74
C ALA A 647 -17.95 -1.84 -25.24
N LEU A 648 -16.72 -2.05 -25.72
CA LEU A 648 -16.45 -2.37 -27.13
C LEU A 648 -17.12 -3.68 -27.57
N ALA A 649 -17.13 -4.70 -26.71
CA ALA A 649 -17.78 -5.97 -27.01
C ALA A 649 -19.32 -5.80 -27.10
N LEU A 650 -19.93 -5.06 -26.16
CA LEU A 650 -21.36 -4.78 -26.17
C LEU A 650 -21.76 -3.94 -27.39
N GLU A 651 -20.98 -2.93 -27.74
CA GLU A 651 -21.20 -2.07 -28.92
C GLU A 651 -21.16 -2.89 -30.21
N SER A 652 -20.14 -3.74 -30.38
CA SER A 652 -20.01 -4.63 -31.55
C SER A 652 -21.21 -5.58 -31.70
N MET A 653 -21.80 -6.01 -30.57
CA MET A 653 -22.99 -6.84 -30.54
C MET A 653 -24.32 -6.07 -30.63
N GLY A 654 -24.29 -4.75 -30.77
CA GLY A 654 -25.49 -3.90 -30.84
C GLY A 654 -26.31 -3.88 -29.55
N ARG A 655 -25.64 -4.03 -28.40
CA ARG A 655 -26.28 -4.13 -27.08
C ARG A 655 -26.45 -2.75 -26.44
N PRO A 656 -27.65 -2.40 -25.94
CA PRO A 656 -27.92 -1.09 -25.36
C PRO A 656 -27.10 -0.81 -24.10
N GLU A 657 -26.60 -1.85 -23.43
CA GLU A 657 -25.76 -1.73 -22.22
C GLU A 657 -24.34 -1.19 -22.50
N ALA A 658 -24.02 -0.85 -23.76
CA ALA A 658 -22.72 -0.32 -24.19
C ALA A 658 -22.51 1.16 -23.86
N THR A 659 -23.60 1.96 -23.87
CA THR A 659 -23.64 3.37 -23.47
C THR A 659 -23.94 3.50 -21.99
#